data_AF-A0A4R0UGH3-F1
#
_entry.id   AF-A0A4R0UGH3-F1
#
_cell.length_a   1.000
_cell.length_b   1.000
_cell.length_c   1.000
_cell.angle_alpha   90.00
_cell.angle_beta   90.00
_cell.angle_gamma   90.00
#
_symmetry.space_group_name_H-M   'P 1'
#
loop_
_entity.id
_entity.type
_entity.pdbx_description
1 polymer ?
#
loop_
_entity_poly.entity_id
_entity_poly.type
_entity_poly.pdbx_seq_one_letter_code
_entity_poly.pdbx_strand_id
1 'polypeptide(L)'
;MGKLIRKATGLTVGVATLLAGLVLPMTASAESASPIDASPIIHYSFDNALTSKTIANEGSAANSDATLSGDATVANGQISLTGSQTISVPTTAIAGKKDVTVSIWLKNNYGNGNTAAAYIGAAKTGNYPANGYWLLNPANPSGYAKSVMTNATAADPNNSPWGTEVGPGSTNAATTGTKATSDLALYTTVISGTNSTMSFYLNGKQVGDVTYTIPAGGLTNYGDLVAYIGKSSYADPNSKLDVDDYAVYDTAISAADVTKLYDAQVLDKAEAAVKAAVPASATEDFALPTSAAGVSIAWKSDNAAIAVDNATGKATVTRPAATAADAEVTLTATFGNNAKTAAYTVLVPKQLSDAEQAKADLDAVTIEDSDDIRSNFSVPTKGNNGSTISWEVTGGKDIATLGEGVNDKSRTVTVKRPAAGSDAATVTLKATAKYDTATETKTFTVTIQPIPAAEEKDEAYVWAFFTGEGVGGEKISLAASKGNDALDWNTLNNGTPLFTSEFGEKGLRDPFIMKSKDGDKFYMLATDLKIDGRAPLNGLNGFAGAQANGSKYIEIWKSDDLVNWSKQSHVKVSSDYAGNTWAPEAYYDEEIGKYVVYWASNLYDNTDENSRKQLTYNRMVYVTTDDFVNFSDPTVWIDVDRRGGAGSGSIDVTVQKVGDTYYRIYKDENTMSLRQEKSTDLTAAIGGAGVKNYADALKGSAWSEVATNIGKGQANGYGKTFTSGEGPSLFKANDGDVNGYQYYLFADQPSYHQGPNHYVPMATEDIASGQWTVIGNKMPEANFPTNSDGGKPRHGTVLPVTRAQYQKVLEAYAPAVAVKSVDALSAETTVGVAPTLPETAHLTHADGSVSDVAVEWDAIDASFYAKTGTFTVKGITQDDSRMPVEATVIVNGIDLSKATVTVEPNEFTADGAAKEPAVTVVLDGATLKEGADYTVAYTNNVEPGTATVTVTGAGKYSGTVSATFTIKAAEPGSTLDKSKLQALVDKVKGYNKADYQSGWDAFAVALADAQQVLQNSTDQQEVDKALSRLQSAVDKLVKKSGDSGKTDGKDDGTQKPAAKPGSALSNTGASVFGVGITAVILLAAAGAAYAFRKRRA
;
A
#
# COMPACT_ATOMS: atom_id res chain seq x y z
N MET A 1 1.95 17.89 -96.46
CA MET A 1 0.86 17.88 -97.47
C MET A 1 -0.19 18.90 -97.05
N GLY A 2 -0.88 19.60 -97.97
CA GLY A 2 -1.98 20.57 -97.70
C GLY A 2 -1.57 21.81 -96.88
N LYS A 3 -1.56 23.07 -97.37
CA LYS A 3 -2.63 23.92 -97.94
C LYS A 3 -3.81 24.17 -96.97
N LEU A 4 -4.28 25.40 -96.71
CA LEU A 4 -3.89 26.76 -97.15
C LEU A 4 -4.61 27.85 -96.30
N ILE A 5 -4.11 29.11 -96.28
CA ILE A 5 -4.88 30.38 -96.04
C ILE A 5 -5.39 30.63 -94.58
N ARG A 6 -5.32 31.83 -93.97
CA ARG A 6 -4.85 33.19 -94.35
C ARG A 6 -4.27 33.95 -93.12
N LYS A 7 -3.57 35.07 -93.33
CA LYS A 7 -3.06 35.98 -92.28
C LYS A 7 -3.98 37.19 -92.03
N ALA A 8 -3.95 37.72 -90.80
CA ALA A 8 -4.12 39.14 -90.45
C ALA A 8 -3.15 39.47 -89.28
N THR A 9 -2.94 40.75 -88.94
CA THR A 9 -1.72 41.19 -88.21
C THR A 9 -1.98 42.29 -87.17
N GLY A 10 -1.19 42.31 -86.09
CA GLY A 10 -1.09 43.40 -85.11
C GLY A 10 -1.55 43.01 -83.70
N LEU A 11 -1.03 43.58 -82.61
CA LEU A 11 0.16 44.44 -82.46
C LEU A 11 0.71 44.28 -81.03
N THR A 12 2.01 44.48 -80.82
CA THR A 12 2.69 44.35 -79.52
C THR A 12 2.58 45.60 -78.63
N VAL A 13 3.09 45.49 -77.40
CA VAL A 13 3.30 46.53 -76.35
C VAL A 13 2.12 46.70 -75.38
N GLY A 14 2.45 46.58 -74.08
CA GLY A 14 1.51 46.66 -72.96
C GLY A 14 2.19 46.42 -71.61
N VAL A 15 3.32 47.11 -71.34
CA VAL A 15 4.01 47.02 -70.05
C VAL A 15 3.22 47.78 -68.99
N ALA A 16 2.66 47.07 -68.01
CA ALA A 16 1.98 47.63 -66.85
C ALA A 16 2.93 47.59 -65.63
N THR A 17 3.82 48.59 -65.52
CA THR A 17 4.66 48.77 -64.33
C THR A 17 3.79 49.17 -63.13
N LEU A 18 4.14 48.70 -61.94
CA LEU A 18 3.37 48.93 -60.70
C LEU A 18 3.12 50.42 -60.45
N LEU A 19 1.85 50.80 -60.24
CA LEU A 19 1.52 51.85 -59.27
C LEU A 19 1.14 51.15 -57.95
N ALA A 20 1.77 51.58 -56.86
CA ALA A 20 1.38 51.17 -55.52
C ALA A 20 0.07 51.86 -55.12
N GLY A 21 -1.07 51.21 -55.41
CA GLY A 21 -2.34 51.59 -54.83
C GLY A 21 -2.36 51.19 -53.35
N LEU A 22 -2.41 52.17 -52.43
CA LEU A 22 -2.87 51.88 -51.07
C LEU A 22 -4.33 51.43 -51.18
N VAL A 23 -4.56 50.12 -51.02
CA VAL A 23 -5.89 49.60 -50.74
C VAL A 23 -6.22 49.98 -49.30
N LEU A 24 -6.74 51.20 -49.12
CA LEU A 24 -7.50 51.53 -47.92
C LEU A 24 -8.60 50.47 -47.78
N PRO A 25 -8.77 49.83 -46.61
CA PRO A 25 -9.86 48.91 -46.42
C PRO A 25 -11.17 49.69 -46.57
N MET A 26 -11.91 49.43 -47.65
CA MET A 26 -13.31 49.81 -47.71
C MET A 26 -14.04 48.97 -46.68
N THR A 27 -14.15 49.50 -45.47
CA THR A 27 -15.12 49.05 -44.48
C THR A 27 -16.51 49.32 -45.06
N ALA A 28 -17.02 48.34 -45.79
CA ALA A 28 -18.45 48.20 -46.00
C ALA A 28 -19.04 47.98 -44.60
N SER A 29 -19.41 49.07 -43.93
CA SER A 29 -20.20 48.98 -42.71
C SER A 29 -21.46 48.24 -43.11
N ALA A 30 -21.70 47.08 -42.50
CA ALA A 30 -23.04 46.57 -42.45
C ALA A 30 -23.92 47.69 -41.86
N GLU A 31 -25.04 48.01 -42.51
CA GLU A 31 -26.08 48.76 -41.83
C GLU A 31 -26.61 47.82 -40.75
N SER A 32 -26.17 48.04 -39.51
CA SER A 32 -26.68 47.37 -38.33
C SER A 32 -28.20 47.52 -38.34
N ALA A 33 -28.91 46.39 -38.47
CA ALA A 33 -30.37 46.41 -38.57
C ALA A 33 -30.95 47.23 -37.41
N SER A 34 -31.83 48.19 -37.72
CA SER A 34 -32.38 49.09 -36.71
C SER A 34 -32.93 48.28 -35.53
N PRO A 35 -32.52 48.57 -34.29
CA PRO A 35 -32.94 47.79 -33.14
C PRO A 35 -34.46 47.79 -33.02
N ILE A 36 -35.02 46.71 -32.47
CA ILE A 36 -36.45 46.61 -32.24
C ILE A 36 -36.89 47.67 -31.21
N ASP A 37 -38.05 48.30 -31.41
CA ASP A 37 -38.55 49.36 -30.52
C ASP A 37 -38.91 48.85 -29.11
N ALA A 38 -38.95 47.52 -28.91
CA ALA A 38 -39.22 46.87 -27.64
C ALA A 38 -37.93 46.55 -26.88
N SER A 39 -37.77 47.09 -25.68
CA SER A 39 -36.69 46.73 -24.75
C SER A 39 -37.12 45.60 -23.80
N PRO A 40 -36.21 44.71 -23.37
CA PRO A 40 -36.53 43.67 -22.40
C PRO A 40 -36.80 44.24 -20.99
N ILE A 41 -37.67 43.56 -20.24
CA ILE A 41 -37.83 43.76 -18.79
C ILE A 41 -36.89 42.88 -17.98
N ILE A 42 -36.59 41.67 -18.48
CA ILE A 42 -35.58 40.77 -17.92
C ILE A 42 -34.60 40.42 -19.05
N HIS A 43 -33.29 40.54 -18.81
CA HIS A 43 -32.24 40.19 -19.77
C HIS A 43 -30.99 39.71 -19.03
N TYR A 44 -30.45 38.58 -19.46
CA TYR A 44 -29.20 38.01 -18.95
C TYR A 44 -28.28 37.69 -20.15
N SER A 45 -27.17 38.41 -20.27
CA SER A 45 -26.24 38.36 -21.41
C SER A 45 -25.20 37.23 -21.35
N PHE A 46 -24.89 36.74 -20.14
CA PHE A 46 -23.77 35.82 -19.84
C PHE A 46 -22.38 36.23 -20.39
N ASP A 47 -22.20 37.49 -20.84
CA ASP A 47 -20.94 38.01 -21.37
C ASP A 47 -19.80 38.06 -20.32
N ASN A 48 -20.15 38.08 -19.04
CA ASN A 48 -19.22 38.25 -17.92
C ASN A 48 -19.12 36.98 -17.05
N ALA A 49 -17.90 36.65 -16.63
CA ALA A 49 -17.65 35.52 -15.75
C ALA A 49 -18.36 35.66 -14.38
N LEU A 50 -18.94 34.57 -13.89
CA LEU A 50 -19.70 34.56 -12.64
C LEU A 50 -18.79 34.84 -11.42
N THR A 51 -19.06 35.94 -10.73
CA THR A 51 -18.43 36.30 -9.45
C THR A 51 -19.23 35.82 -8.23
N SER A 52 -20.46 35.33 -8.43
CA SER A 52 -21.35 34.86 -7.37
C SER A 52 -22.42 33.89 -7.93
N LYS A 53 -23.40 33.51 -7.11
CA LYS A 53 -24.61 32.78 -7.56
C LYS A 53 -25.72 33.69 -8.10
N THR A 54 -25.55 35.02 -8.01
CA THR A 54 -26.48 36.00 -8.56
C THR A 54 -26.06 36.38 -9.98
N ILE A 55 -27.03 36.35 -10.90
CA ILE A 55 -26.90 36.79 -12.29
C ILE A 55 -27.69 38.10 -12.40
N ALA A 56 -26.99 39.21 -12.63
CA ALA A 56 -27.60 40.53 -12.66
C ALA A 56 -28.58 40.69 -13.83
N ASN A 57 -29.70 41.39 -13.62
CA ASN A 57 -30.61 41.76 -14.68
C ASN A 57 -30.10 42.99 -15.45
N GLU A 58 -29.94 42.87 -16.76
CA GLU A 58 -29.64 43.98 -17.67
C GLU A 58 -30.93 44.62 -18.25
N GLY A 59 -32.07 43.95 -18.06
CA GLY A 59 -33.40 44.44 -18.45
C GLY A 59 -33.95 45.52 -17.51
N SER A 60 -35.03 46.18 -17.96
CA SER A 60 -35.59 47.36 -17.29
C SER A 60 -36.31 47.11 -15.95
N ALA A 61 -36.54 45.85 -15.53
CA ALA A 61 -37.20 45.54 -14.27
C ALA A 61 -36.22 45.45 -13.08
N ALA A 62 -36.41 46.33 -12.09
CA ALA A 62 -35.70 46.24 -10.81
C ALA A 62 -36.00 44.91 -10.08
N ASN A 63 -35.08 44.49 -9.20
CA ASN A 63 -35.19 43.29 -8.36
C ASN A 63 -35.44 41.98 -9.14
N SER A 64 -34.98 41.90 -10.38
CA SER A 64 -35.20 40.75 -11.28
C SER A 64 -33.93 39.94 -11.57
N ASP A 65 -32.92 40.03 -10.70
CA ASP A 65 -31.68 39.26 -10.78
C ASP A 65 -31.96 37.75 -10.62
N ALA A 66 -31.38 36.93 -11.50
CA ALA A 66 -31.52 35.49 -11.45
C ALA A 66 -30.59 34.84 -10.41
N THR A 67 -30.97 33.64 -9.94
CA THR A 67 -30.19 32.86 -8.99
C THR A 67 -29.79 31.50 -9.58
N LEU A 68 -28.48 31.26 -9.68
CA LEU A 68 -27.90 29.97 -10.09
C LEU A 68 -27.86 28.99 -8.90
N SER A 69 -28.36 27.77 -9.14
CA SER A 69 -28.12 26.60 -8.28
C SER A 69 -27.06 25.70 -8.93
N GLY A 70 -26.14 25.16 -8.12
CA GLY A 70 -24.96 24.41 -8.57
C GLY A 70 -23.81 25.31 -9.06
N ASP A 71 -22.71 24.69 -9.48
CA ASP A 71 -21.54 25.36 -10.06
C ASP A 71 -21.56 25.22 -11.58
N ALA A 72 -21.55 26.37 -12.28
CA ALA A 72 -21.55 26.48 -13.74
C ALA A 72 -20.36 27.33 -14.18
N THR A 73 -19.82 27.04 -15.37
CA THR A 73 -18.81 27.86 -16.02
C THR A 73 -19.46 28.84 -17.00
N VAL A 74 -18.91 30.05 -17.08
CA VAL A 74 -19.17 30.98 -18.19
C VAL A 74 -17.89 31.08 -19.03
N ALA A 75 -18.03 30.86 -20.34
CA ALA A 75 -16.94 30.98 -21.30
C ALA A 75 -17.51 31.47 -22.65
N ASN A 76 -16.77 32.34 -23.35
CA ASN A 76 -17.14 32.86 -24.67
C ASN A 76 -18.56 33.51 -24.75
N GLY A 77 -19.03 34.09 -23.64
CA GLY A 77 -20.37 34.68 -23.52
C GLY A 77 -21.49 33.68 -23.22
N GLN A 78 -21.17 32.44 -22.82
CA GLN A 78 -22.15 31.37 -22.64
C GLN A 78 -22.01 30.69 -21.28
N ILE A 79 -23.11 30.52 -20.55
CA ILE A 79 -23.18 29.69 -19.34
C ILE A 79 -23.46 28.23 -19.71
N SER A 80 -22.60 27.31 -19.26
CA SER A 80 -22.79 25.88 -19.51
C SER A 80 -23.47 25.19 -18.31
N LEU A 81 -24.58 24.53 -18.59
CA LEU A 81 -25.40 23.77 -17.64
C LEU A 81 -25.30 22.29 -18.01
N THR A 82 -24.66 21.48 -17.16
CA THR A 82 -24.35 20.05 -17.42
C THR A 82 -25.43 19.09 -16.90
N GLY A 83 -26.58 19.63 -16.45
CA GLY A 83 -27.69 18.90 -15.85
C GLY A 83 -27.66 18.83 -14.31
N SER A 84 -26.58 19.32 -13.67
CA SER A 84 -26.51 19.49 -12.21
C SER A 84 -26.91 20.90 -11.75
N GLN A 85 -27.01 21.85 -12.68
CA GLN A 85 -27.20 23.28 -12.45
C GLN A 85 -28.54 23.73 -13.04
N THR A 86 -29.20 24.68 -12.36
CA THR A 86 -30.45 25.29 -12.85
C THR A 86 -30.51 26.76 -12.41
N ILE A 87 -31.15 27.62 -13.20
CA ILE A 87 -31.29 29.04 -12.90
C ILE A 87 -32.74 29.33 -12.53
N SER A 88 -32.96 30.08 -11.45
CA SER A 88 -34.27 30.60 -11.05
C SER A 88 -34.41 32.07 -11.45
N VAL A 89 -35.52 32.42 -12.10
CA VAL A 89 -35.81 33.76 -12.65
C VAL A 89 -36.96 34.39 -11.83
N PRO A 90 -36.82 35.62 -11.31
CA PRO A 90 -37.89 36.28 -10.55
C PRO A 90 -39.14 36.57 -11.39
N THR A 91 -40.30 36.18 -10.88
CA THR A 91 -41.58 36.25 -11.64
C THR A 91 -42.37 37.53 -11.44
N THR A 92 -41.94 38.41 -10.53
CA THR A 92 -42.68 39.64 -10.15
C THR A 92 -42.92 40.58 -11.33
N ALA A 93 -41.97 40.72 -12.26
CA ALA A 93 -42.09 41.60 -13.43
C ALA A 93 -43.08 41.06 -14.50
N ILE A 94 -43.29 39.75 -14.55
CA ILE A 94 -44.08 39.06 -15.59
C ILE A 94 -45.47 38.62 -15.15
N ALA A 95 -45.73 38.48 -13.84
CA ALA A 95 -46.95 37.85 -13.32
C ALA A 95 -48.25 38.47 -13.86
N GLY A 96 -48.43 39.79 -13.69
CA GLY A 96 -49.63 40.49 -14.15
C GLY A 96 -49.70 40.75 -15.67
N LYS A 97 -48.76 40.22 -16.46
CA LYS A 97 -48.71 40.47 -17.92
C LYS A 97 -49.64 39.52 -18.67
N LYS A 98 -50.22 40.04 -19.76
CA LYS A 98 -51.08 39.31 -20.72
C LYS A 98 -50.52 39.30 -22.14
N ASP A 99 -49.41 40.00 -22.37
CA ASP A 99 -48.63 39.91 -23.61
C ASP A 99 -47.18 39.78 -23.14
N VAL A 100 -46.49 38.73 -23.58
CA VAL A 100 -45.14 38.38 -23.12
C VAL A 100 -44.40 37.75 -24.29
N THR A 101 -43.16 38.17 -24.53
CA THR A 101 -42.24 37.44 -25.40
C THR A 101 -41.09 36.90 -24.58
N VAL A 102 -40.76 35.63 -24.73
CA VAL A 102 -39.52 35.03 -24.19
C VAL A 102 -38.62 34.67 -25.38
N SER A 103 -37.36 35.08 -25.32
CA SER A 103 -36.34 34.78 -26.31
C SER A 103 -35.10 34.23 -25.61
N ILE A 104 -34.47 33.20 -26.19
CA ILE A 104 -33.29 32.56 -25.61
C ILE A 104 -32.37 32.03 -26.73
N TRP A 105 -31.11 32.45 -26.72
CA TRP A 105 -30.05 31.79 -27.48
C TRP A 105 -29.54 30.61 -26.65
N LEU A 106 -29.67 29.40 -27.18
CA LEU A 106 -29.19 28.18 -26.53
C LEU A 106 -28.67 27.15 -27.54
N LYS A 107 -27.82 26.26 -27.04
CA LYS A 107 -27.40 25.04 -27.71
C LYS A 107 -27.87 23.83 -26.91
N ASN A 108 -28.47 22.84 -27.58
CA ASN A 108 -28.96 21.64 -26.90
C ASN A 108 -27.87 20.56 -26.79
N ASN A 109 -27.28 20.41 -25.61
CA ASN A 109 -26.30 19.37 -25.28
C ASN A 109 -26.95 18.13 -24.62
N TYR A 110 -28.29 18.06 -24.51
CA TYR A 110 -29.02 16.88 -24.00
C TYR A 110 -29.38 15.89 -25.13
N GLY A 111 -29.62 16.40 -26.34
CA GLY A 111 -30.25 15.63 -27.42
C GLY A 111 -31.77 15.59 -27.29
N ASN A 112 -32.42 14.56 -27.84
CA ASN A 112 -33.88 14.42 -27.82
C ASN A 112 -34.37 13.90 -26.46
N GLY A 113 -35.35 14.54 -25.84
CA GLY A 113 -35.90 14.05 -24.57
C GLY A 113 -37.05 14.86 -24.00
N ASN A 114 -37.51 14.46 -22.81
CA ASN A 114 -38.43 15.24 -21.98
C ASN A 114 -37.61 16.00 -20.93
N THR A 115 -37.18 17.22 -21.28
CA THR A 115 -36.58 18.21 -20.38
C THR A 115 -37.13 19.60 -20.76
N ALA A 116 -36.82 20.64 -19.99
CA ALA A 116 -37.21 22.01 -20.33
C ALA A 116 -36.02 22.97 -20.24
N ALA A 117 -35.75 23.69 -21.32
CA ALA A 117 -34.73 24.72 -21.34
C ALA A 117 -35.21 26.03 -20.71
N ALA A 118 -36.50 26.35 -20.84
CA ALA A 118 -37.13 27.43 -20.11
C ALA A 118 -38.56 27.05 -19.72
N TYR A 119 -38.99 27.53 -18.56
CA TYR A 119 -40.32 27.27 -17.98
C TYR A 119 -40.82 28.55 -17.31
N ILE A 120 -42.11 28.88 -17.49
CA ILE A 120 -42.81 29.95 -16.74
C ILE A 120 -44.20 29.41 -16.41
N GLY A 121 -44.52 29.23 -15.13
CA GLY A 121 -45.81 28.66 -14.76
C GLY A 121 -45.91 28.30 -13.29
N ALA A 122 -46.87 27.45 -12.98
CA ALA A 122 -47.12 27.02 -11.61
C ALA A 122 -45.91 26.36 -10.94
N ALA A 123 -45.73 26.66 -9.65
CA ALA A 123 -44.91 25.85 -8.76
C ALA A 123 -45.41 24.39 -8.68
N LYS A 124 -44.52 23.48 -8.29
CA LYS A 124 -44.84 22.04 -8.17
C LYS A 124 -45.70 21.75 -6.93
N THR A 125 -46.96 21.41 -7.13
CA THR A 125 -47.92 21.05 -6.08
C THR A 125 -48.23 19.54 -6.11
N GLY A 126 -47.32 18.73 -5.56
CA GLY A 126 -47.39 17.27 -5.60
C GLY A 126 -46.55 16.68 -6.74
N ASN A 127 -47.09 15.72 -7.48
CA ASN A 127 -46.31 15.02 -8.53
C ASN A 127 -46.07 15.90 -9.78
N TYR A 128 -47.02 16.77 -10.12
CA TYR A 128 -47.04 17.59 -11.34
C TYR A 128 -47.50 19.02 -11.01
N PRO A 129 -47.11 20.05 -11.79
CA PRO A 129 -47.72 21.37 -11.69
C PRO A 129 -49.19 21.28 -12.17
N ALA A 130 -50.16 21.44 -11.26
CA ALA A 130 -51.58 21.24 -11.59
C ALA A 130 -52.26 22.45 -12.27
N ASN A 131 -51.67 23.64 -12.16
CA ASN A 131 -52.15 24.85 -12.84
C ASN A 131 -51.33 25.10 -14.12
N GLY A 132 -51.67 26.15 -14.87
CA GLY A 132 -51.07 26.40 -16.18
C GLY A 132 -49.58 26.70 -16.19
N TYR A 133 -48.96 26.42 -17.35
CA TYR A 133 -47.58 26.78 -17.65
C TYR A 133 -47.35 27.09 -19.14
N TRP A 134 -46.27 27.83 -19.38
CA TRP A 134 -45.48 27.83 -20.61
C TRP A 134 -44.23 26.95 -20.42
N LEU A 135 -43.87 26.19 -21.45
CA LEU A 135 -42.67 25.35 -21.47
C LEU A 135 -41.99 25.40 -22.83
N LEU A 136 -40.66 25.56 -22.82
CA LEU A 136 -39.76 25.41 -23.96
C LEU A 136 -38.88 24.16 -23.78
N ASN A 137 -38.96 23.24 -24.73
CA ASN A 137 -38.06 22.09 -24.85
C ASN A 137 -37.36 22.16 -26.22
N PRO A 138 -36.02 22.28 -26.27
CA PRO A 138 -35.28 22.41 -27.53
C PRO A 138 -35.49 21.25 -28.50
N ALA A 139 -35.64 20.02 -27.98
CA ALA A 139 -35.84 18.80 -28.76
C ALA A 139 -36.66 17.79 -27.95
N ASN A 140 -37.95 17.67 -28.28
CA ASN A 140 -38.82 16.64 -27.71
C ASN A 140 -38.32 15.21 -28.06
N PRO A 141 -38.88 14.13 -27.51
CA PRO A 141 -38.42 12.76 -27.80
C PRO A 141 -38.48 12.36 -29.28
N SER A 142 -39.28 13.05 -30.11
CA SER A 142 -39.34 12.87 -31.57
C SER A 142 -38.36 13.77 -32.34
N GLY A 143 -37.54 14.56 -31.65
CA GLY A 143 -36.53 15.48 -32.20
C GLY A 143 -37.11 16.76 -32.82
N TYR A 144 -38.30 17.18 -32.42
CA TYR A 144 -38.91 18.45 -32.85
C TYR A 144 -38.78 19.50 -31.76
N ALA A 145 -38.58 20.76 -32.17
CA ALA A 145 -38.54 21.89 -31.26
C ALA A 145 -39.94 22.14 -30.69
N LYS A 146 -40.09 22.09 -29.37
CA LYS A 146 -41.37 22.17 -28.66
C LYS A 146 -41.46 23.47 -27.86
N SER A 147 -42.46 24.30 -28.13
CA SER A 147 -42.87 25.36 -27.20
C SER A 147 -44.38 25.38 -27.09
N VAL A 148 -44.88 25.36 -25.86
CA VAL A 148 -46.29 25.05 -25.57
C VAL A 148 -46.86 25.88 -24.42
N MET A 149 -48.17 26.11 -24.50
CA MET A 149 -49.02 26.61 -23.42
C MET A 149 -50.03 25.54 -23.01
N THR A 150 -50.37 25.43 -21.73
CA THR A 150 -51.49 24.61 -21.24
C THR A 150 -52.73 25.45 -20.94
N ASN A 151 -53.93 24.87 -20.99
CA ASN A 151 -55.17 25.60 -20.68
C ASN A 151 -55.56 25.68 -19.18
N ALA A 152 -54.83 25.02 -18.28
CA ALA A 152 -55.16 24.96 -16.86
C ALA A 152 -54.95 26.31 -16.12
N THR A 153 -55.66 26.53 -15.01
CA THR A 153 -55.55 27.74 -14.18
C THR A 153 -55.63 27.40 -12.69
N ALA A 154 -55.32 28.36 -11.80
CA ALA A 154 -55.50 28.20 -10.36
C ALA A 154 -56.98 28.14 -9.93
N ALA A 155 -57.92 28.56 -10.79
CA ALA A 155 -59.36 28.44 -10.58
C ALA A 155 -59.96 27.16 -11.21
N ASP A 156 -59.23 26.55 -12.15
CA ASP A 156 -59.60 25.33 -12.88
C ASP A 156 -58.33 24.48 -13.13
N PRO A 157 -57.85 23.75 -12.10
CA PRO A 157 -56.62 22.98 -12.15
C PRO A 157 -56.82 21.64 -12.86
N ASN A 158 -55.78 21.16 -13.55
CA ASN A 158 -55.81 19.92 -14.31
C ASN A 158 -54.73 18.96 -13.79
N ASN A 159 -55.13 17.74 -13.42
CA ASN A 159 -54.22 16.70 -12.93
C ASN A 159 -53.34 16.06 -14.02
N SER A 160 -53.58 16.38 -15.29
CA SER A 160 -52.79 15.93 -16.46
C SER A 160 -52.57 17.07 -17.48
N PRO A 161 -51.92 18.19 -17.11
CA PRO A 161 -51.89 19.40 -17.95
C PRO A 161 -51.01 19.25 -19.21
N TRP A 162 -50.05 18.31 -19.22
CA TRP A 162 -49.31 17.94 -20.44
C TRP A 162 -50.25 17.46 -21.56
N GLY A 163 -51.43 16.92 -21.21
CA GLY A 163 -52.46 16.49 -22.14
C GLY A 163 -53.27 17.64 -22.75
N THR A 164 -53.09 18.88 -22.30
CA THR A 164 -53.76 20.09 -22.85
C THR A 164 -52.77 21.10 -23.44
N GLU A 165 -51.53 20.67 -23.71
CA GLU A 165 -50.52 21.48 -24.40
C GLU A 165 -50.92 21.83 -25.84
N VAL A 166 -51.02 23.13 -26.12
CA VAL A 166 -51.12 23.70 -27.46
C VAL A 166 -49.85 24.47 -27.82
N GLY A 167 -49.44 24.34 -29.08
CA GLY A 167 -48.18 24.88 -29.62
C GLY A 167 -47.39 23.81 -30.38
N PRO A 168 -46.37 24.18 -31.18
CA PRO A 168 -45.59 23.20 -31.96
C PRO A 168 -44.88 22.17 -31.08
N GLY A 169 -44.77 20.94 -31.57
CA GLY A 169 -44.06 19.85 -30.90
C GLY A 169 -44.70 19.35 -29.60
N SER A 170 -45.96 19.72 -29.31
CA SER A 170 -46.66 19.35 -28.06
C SER A 170 -46.83 17.84 -27.88
N THR A 171 -47.15 17.39 -26.66
CA THR A 171 -47.27 15.95 -26.34
C THR A 171 -48.31 15.23 -27.22
N ASN A 172 -49.39 15.91 -27.60
CA ASN A 172 -50.43 15.37 -28.48
C ASN A 172 -50.11 15.53 -29.98
N ALA A 173 -49.05 16.26 -30.33
CA ALA A 173 -48.68 16.67 -31.69
C ALA A 173 -47.15 16.68 -31.89
N ALA A 174 -46.47 15.65 -31.37
CA ALA A 174 -45.03 15.62 -31.14
C ALA A 174 -44.15 15.71 -32.41
N THR A 175 -44.73 15.59 -33.61
CA THR A 175 -44.05 15.73 -34.91
C THR A 175 -44.43 16.98 -35.69
N THR A 176 -45.13 17.93 -35.05
CA THR A 176 -45.50 19.23 -35.66
C THR A 176 -44.40 20.28 -35.46
N GLY A 177 -44.29 21.22 -36.41
CA GLY A 177 -43.27 22.26 -36.41
C GLY A 177 -41.97 21.84 -37.09
N THR A 178 -40.85 22.34 -36.60
CA THR A 178 -39.51 22.15 -37.19
C THR A 178 -38.66 21.22 -36.34
N LYS A 179 -37.76 20.46 -36.97
CA LYS A 179 -36.76 19.65 -36.25
C LYS A 179 -35.85 20.54 -35.40
N ALA A 180 -35.44 20.03 -34.25
CA ALA A 180 -34.45 20.67 -33.41
C ALA A 180 -33.08 20.73 -34.11
N THR A 181 -32.22 21.65 -33.66
CA THR A 181 -30.81 21.71 -34.06
C THR A 181 -29.89 21.40 -32.88
N SER A 182 -28.70 20.89 -33.18
CA SER A 182 -27.57 20.70 -32.25
C SER A 182 -26.70 21.95 -32.12
N ASP A 183 -26.87 22.93 -33.00
CA ASP A 183 -26.15 24.20 -32.98
C ASP A 183 -26.73 25.16 -31.93
N LEU A 184 -26.00 26.23 -31.65
CA LEU A 184 -26.55 27.42 -31.00
C LEU A 184 -27.68 28.00 -31.87
N ALA A 185 -28.84 28.30 -31.28
CA ALA A 185 -30.00 28.80 -32.01
C ALA A 185 -30.88 29.69 -31.13
N LEU A 186 -31.59 30.63 -31.77
CA LEU A 186 -32.51 31.56 -31.13
C LEU A 186 -33.92 30.98 -31.10
N TYR A 187 -34.39 30.62 -29.92
CA TYR A 187 -35.76 30.17 -29.67
C TYR A 187 -36.58 31.34 -29.14
N THR A 188 -37.62 31.77 -29.85
CA THR A 188 -38.48 32.88 -29.43
C THR A 188 -39.94 32.46 -29.40
N THR A 189 -40.61 32.66 -28.27
CA THR A 189 -42.06 32.45 -28.13
C THR A 189 -42.74 33.76 -27.77
N VAL A 190 -43.64 34.18 -28.66
CA VAL A 190 -44.52 35.34 -28.51
C VAL A 190 -45.87 34.84 -28.00
N ILE A 191 -46.30 35.30 -26.83
CA ILE A 191 -47.61 34.99 -26.24
C ILE A 191 -48.40 36.30 -26.23
N SER A 192 -49.45 36.38 -27.06
CA SER A 192 -50.30 37.57 -27.19
C SER A 192 -51.73 37.33 -26.70
N GLY A 193 -51.95 37.52 -25.41
CA GLY A 193 -53.28 37.52 -24.81
C GLY A 193 -54.15 38.70 -25.25
N THR A 194 -53.57 39.77 -25.83
CA THR A 194 -54.37 40.80 -26.55
C THR A 194 -55.05 40.25 -27.80
N ASN A 195 -54.40 39.34 -28.54
CA ASN A 195 -54.93 38.77 -29.78
C ASN A 195 -55.45 37.33 -29.62
N SER A 196 -55.35 36.75 -28.41
CA SER A 196 -55.56 35.32 -28.13
C SER A 196 -54.74 34.38 -29.03
N THR A 197 -53.45 34.66 -29.19
CA THR A 197 -52.52 33.81 -29.95
C THR A 197 -51.24 33.50 -29.17
N MET A 198 -50.63 32.37 -29.48
CA MET A 198 -49.24 32.06 -29.17
C MET A 198 -48.52 31.68 -30.47
N SER A 199 -47.29 32.15 -30.65
CA SER A 199 -46.48 31.90 -31.85
C SER A 199 -45.05 31.57 -31.44
N PHE A 200 -44.49 30.51 -32.02
CA PHE A 200 -43.14 30.04 -31.75
C PHE A 200 -42.26 30.18 -32.99
N TYR A 201 -41.02 30.62 -32.78
CA TYR A 201 -40.03 30.92 -33.80
C TYR A 201 -38.68 30.27 -33.44
N LEU A 202 -37.95 29.83 -34.45
CA LEU A 202 -36.61 29.28 -34.36
C LEU A 202 -35.74 29.97 -35.42
N ASN A 203 -34.66 30.62 -34.98
CA ASN A 203 -33.76 31.39 -35.85
C ASN A 203 -34.50 32.43 -36.71
N GLY A 204 -35.27 33.31 -36.04
CA GLY A 204 -36.12 34.34 -36.66
C GLY A 204 -37.37 33.81 -37.38
N LYS A 205 -37.35 32.55 -37.85
CA LYS A 205 -38.41 31.96 -38.67
C LYS A 205 -39.53 31.37 -37.81
N GLN A 206 -40.78 31.70 -38.15
CA GLN A 206 -41.96 31.12 -37.51
C GLN A 206 -42.02 29.59 -37.73
N VAL A 207 -42.13 28.84 -36.62
CA VAL A 207 -42.31 27.39 -36.57
C VAL A 207 -43.80 27.01 -36.59
N GLY A 208 -44.63 27.86 -35.99
CA GLY A 208 -46.09 27.76 -36.02
C GLY A 208 -46.75 28.69 -35.02
N ASP A 209 -48.06 28.85 -35.14
CA ASP A 209 -48.92 29.56 -34.19
C ASP A 209 -50.16 28.73 -33.82
N VAL A 210 -50.78 29.10 -32.69
CA VAL A 210 -52.02 28.53 -32.19
C VAL A 210 -52.89 29.61 -31.55
N THR A 211 -54.21 29.46 -31.63
CA THR A 211 -55.14 30.24 -30.81
C THR A 211 -54.93 29.87 -29.34
N TYR A 212 -54.55 30.85 -28.51
CA TYR A 212 -54.40 30.69 -27.07
C TYR A 212 -54.86 31.95 -26.33
N THR A 213 -56.00 31.85 -25.66
CA THR A 213 -56.50 32.92 -24.78
C THR A 213 -55.85 32.79 -23.41
N ILE A 214 -54.99 33.74 -23.03
CA ILE A 214 -54.48 33.85 -21.66
C ILE A 214 -55.66 34.13 -20.71
N PRO A 215 -55.74 33.49 -19.53
CA PRO A 215 -56.81 33.75 -18.57
C PRO A 215 -56.90 35.24 -18.15
N ALA A 216 -58.13 35.71 -17.91
CA ALA A 216 -58.42 37.11 -17.60
C ALA A 216 -57.72 37.56 -16.29
N GLY A 217 -56.66 38.37 -16.42
CA GLY A 217 -55.76 38.75 -15.30
C GLY A 217 -54.29 38.40 -15.54
N GLY A 218 -53.95 37.78 -16.67
CA GLY A 218 -52.56 37.47 -17.04
C GLY A 218 -52.05 36.16 -16.43
N LEU A 219 -50.73 36.00 -16.43
CA LEU A 219 -50.05 34.78 -15.96
C LEU A 219 -50.29 34.50 -14.46
N THR A 220 -50.60 35.51 -13.64
CA THR A 220 -51.01 35.37 -12.22
C THR A 220 -52.14 34.34 -12.03
N ASN A 221 -52.98 34.11 -13.04
CA ASN A 221 -54.02 33.08 -12.99
C ASN A 221 -53.50 31.64 -13.01
N TYR A 222 -52.21 31.40 -13.17
CA TYR A 222 -51.60 30.09 -12.89
C TYR A 222 -51.27 29.89 -11.41
N GLY A 223 -51.49 30.89 -10.55
CA GLY A 223 -51.20 30.87 -9.12
C GLY A 223 -49.79 31.34 -8.82
N ASP A 224 -49.13 30.72 -7.84
CA ASP A 224 -47.75 31.04 -7.47
C ASP A 224 -46.78 30.68 -8.62
N LEU A 225 -46.38 31.71 -9.36
CA LEU A 225 -45.53 31.60 -10.54
C LEU A 225 -44.06 31.40 -10.17
N VAL A 226 -43.46 30.37 -10.77
CA VAL A 226 -42.01 30.17 -10.85
C VAL A 226 -41.55 30.25 -12.30
N ALA A 227 -40.32 30.73 -12.51
CA ALA A 227 -39.67 30.72 -13.81
C ALA A 227 -38.26 30.16 -13.68
N TYR A 228 -37.85 29.35 -14.65
CA TYR A 228 -36.59 28.62 -14.63
C TYR A 228 -35.91 28.58 -16.00
N ILE A 229 -34.58 28.47 -15.98
CA ILE A 229 -33.76 28.04 -17.12
C ILE A 229 -33.08 26.71 -16.75
N GLY A 230 -33.12 25.73 -17.66
CA GLY A 230 -32.53 24.40 -17.51
C GLY A 230 -33.38 23.35 -16.77
N LYS A 231 -34.60 23.68 -16.32
CA LYS A 231 -35.56 22.73 -15.72
C LYS A 231 -37.03 23.18 -15.89
N SER A 232 -37.96 22.31 -15.50
CA SER A 232 -39.38 22.64 -15.31
C SER A 232 -39.83 22.48 -13.84
N SER A 233 -41.13 22.56 -13.57
CA SER A 233 -41.75 22.14 -12.29
C SER A 233 -42.08 20.63 -12.21
N TYR A 234 -41.68 19.81 -13.19
CA TYR A 234 -41.91 18.35 -13.15
C TYR A 234 -40.87 17.62 -12.26
N ALA A 235 -40.77 16.30 -12.40
CA ALA A 235 -39.67 15.48 -11.90
C ALA A 235 -38.82 14.97 -13.10
N ASP A 236 -38.66 15.81 -14.12
CA ASP A 236 -37.86 15.53 -15.30
C ASP A 236 -36.36 15.75 -15.03
N PRO A 237 -35.46 15.11 -15.79
CA PRO A 237 -34.05 15.47 -15.79
C PRO A 237 -33.85 16.93 -16.18
N ASN A 238 -32.96 17.63 -15.50
CA ASN A 238 -32.55 18.98 -15.92
C ASN A 238 -31.94 18.90 -17.34
N SER A 239 -32.17 19.92 -18.15
CA SER A 239 -31.57 20.01 -19.49
C SER A 239 -30.05 20.18 -19.41
N LYS A 240 -29.35 19.71 -20.45
CA LYS A 240 -27.95 20.02 -20.71
C LYS A 240 -27.89 21.07 -21.81
N LEU A 241 -27.35 22.25 -21.51
CA LEU A 241 -27.43 23.43 -22.36
C LEU A 241 -26.15 24.24 -22.28
N ASP A 242 -25.75 24.86 -23.38
CA ASP A 242 -25.03 26.14 -23.30
C ASP A 242 -26.06 27.24 -23.57
N VAL A 243 -26.14 28.25 -22.71
CA VAL A 243 -27.08 29.39 -22.83
C VAL A 243 -26.28 30.67 -22.99
N ASP A 244 -26.64 31.45 -24.00
CA ASP A 244 -25.85 32.56 -24.54
C ASP A 244 -26.57 33.93 -24.38
N ASP A 245 -27.90 33.93 -24.36
CA ASP A 245 -28.72 35.10 -24.02
C ASP A 245 -30.08 34.60 -23.53
N TYR A 246 -30.65 35.25 -22.52
CA TYR A 246 -32.06 35.06 -22.15
C TYR A 246 -32.75 36.41 -21.94
N ALA A 247 -33.78 36.69 -22.73
CA ALA A 247 -34.54 37.95 -22.71
C ALA A 247 -36.06 37.72 -22.57
N VAL A 248 -36.72 38.54 -21.75
CA VAL A 248 -38.18 38.58 -21.60
C VAL A 248 -38.68 40.00 -21.80
N TYR A 249 -39.68 40.15 -22.66
CA TYR A 249 -40.35 41.40 -23.00
C TYR A 249 -41.78 41.35 -22.47
N ASP A 250 -42.31 42.47 -21.97
CA ASP A 250 -43.69 42.59 -21.49
C ASP A 250 -44.70 42.98 -22.58
N THR A 251 -44.30 42.76 -23.83
CA THR A 251 -45.07 42.98 -25.05
C THR A 251 -44.97 41.75 -25.95
N ALA A 252 -46.02 41.49 -26.72
CA ALA A 252 -45.96 40.57 -27.85
C ALA A 252 -45.31 41.28 -29.04
N ILE A 253 -44.03 41.00 -29.31
CA ILE A 253 -43.30 41.64 -30.42
C ILE A 253 -43.75 41.07 -31.77
N SER A 254 -43.61 41.85 -32.85
CA SER A 254 -44.11 41.41 -34.16
C SER A 254 -43.23 40.33 -34.78
N ALA A 255 -43.79 39.52 -35.69
CA ALA A 255 -43.04 38.52 -36.45
C ALA A 255 -41.82 39.12 -37.18
N ALA A 256 -41.92 40.37 -37.66
CA ALA A 256 -40.80 41.07 -38.30
C ALA A 256 -39.71 41.47 -37.31
N ASP A 257 -40.08 41.76 -36.05
CA ASP A 257 -39.13 42.12 -35.00
C ASP A 257 -38.44 40.88 -34.42
N VAL A 258 -39.11 39.72 -34.39
CA VAL A 258 -38.45 38.42 -34.11
C VAL A 258 -37.39 38.10 -35.16
N THR A 259 -37.65 38.39 -36.45
CA THR A 259 -36.65 38.26 -37.51
C THR A 259 -35.48 39.22 -37.31
N LYS A 260 -35.73 40.52 -37.06
CA LYS A 260 -34.66 41.50 -36.77
C LYS A 260 -33.80 41.09 -35.58
N LEU A 261 -34.40 40.56 -34.50
CA LEU A 261 -33.68 40.13 -33.29
C LEU A 261 -32.67 39.02 -33.59
N TYR A 262 -33.02 38.09 -34.48
CA TYR A 262 -32.09 37.08 -35.00
C TYR A 262 -31.02 37.71 -35.90
N ASP A 263 -31.44 38.46 -36.93
CA ASP A 263 -30.55 39.04 -37.95
C ASP A 263 -29.49 39.97 -37.36
N ALA A 264 -29.83 40.72 -36.30
CA ALA A 264 -28.94 41.65 -35.61
C ALA A 264 -27.84 40.99 -34.78
N GLN A 265 -27.96 39.69 -34.45
CA GLN A 265 -27.05 38.98 -33.54
C GLN A 265 -26.36 37.78 -34.20
N VAL A 266 -27.03 37.11 -35.15
CA VAL A 266 -26.58 35.83 -35.70
C VAL A 266 -25.19 35.86 -36.35
N LEU A 267 -24.82 36.96 -37.04
CA LEU A 267 -23.54 37.07 -37.72
C LEU A 267 -22.33 37.18 -36.77
N ASP A 268 -22.55 37.62 -35.53
CA ASP A 268 -21.50 37.74 -34.52
C ASP A 268 -21.40 36.45 -33.70
N LYS A 269 -22.54 35.82 -33.38
CA LYS A 269 -22.58 34.48 -32.78
C LYS A 269 -22.00 33.41 -33.71
N ALA A 270 -22.22 33.51 -35.03
CA ALA A 270 -21.57 32.67 -36.03
C ALA A 270 -20.06 32.93 -36.13
N GLU A 271 -19.62 34.20 -36.10
CA GLU A 271 -18.18 34.53 -36.16
C GLU A 271 -17.43 34.09 -34.89
N ALA A 272 -18.04 34.20 -33.71
CA ALA A 272 -17.47 33.71 -32.46
C ALA A 272 -17.24 32.18 -32.50
N ALA A 273 -18.24 31.43 -32.97
CA ALA A 273 -18.12 29.98 -33.17
C ALA A 273 -17.04 29.60 -34.20
N VAL A 274 -16.94 30.36 -35.31
CA VAL A 274 -15.85 30.18 -36.29
C VAL A 274 -14.48 30.44 -35.66
N LYS A 275 -14.32 31.54 -34.93
CA LYS A 275 -13.06 31.94 -34.28
C LYS A 275 -12.57 30.91 -33.27
N ALA A 276 -13.49 30.24 -32.57
CA ALA A 276 -13.16 29.15 -31.64
C ALA A 276 -12.73 27.85 -32.34
N ALA A 277 -13.07 27.66 -33.62
CA ALA A 277 -12.77 26.45 -34.39
C ALA A 277 -11.47 26.52 -35.23
N VAL A 278 -10.94 27.72 -35.49
CA VAL A 278 -9.68 27.88 -36.23
C VAL A 278 -8.48 27.81 -35.27
N PRO A 279 -7.56 26.83 -35.41
CA PRO A 279 -6.36 26.76 -34.58
C PRO A 279 -5.33 27.82 -35.00
N ALA A 280 -4.58 28.37 -34.05
CA ALA A 280 -3.49 29.31 -34.35
C ALA A 280 -2.32 28.66 -35.13
N SER A 281 -2.15 27.34 -35.01
CA SER A 281 -1.18 26.57 -35.77
C SER A 281 -1.66 25.14 -36.02
N ALA A 282 -1.33 24.55 -37.17
CA ALA A 282 -1.71 23.19 -37.52
C ALA A 282 -0.56 22.39 -38.16
N THR A 283 -0.31 21.19 -37.65
CA THR A 283 0.61 20.19 -38.26
C THR A 283 -0.12 19.01 -38.91
N GLU A 284 -1.44 18.92 -38.71
CA GLU A 284 -2.32 17.83 -39.11
C GLU A 284 -3.68 18.38 -39.57
N ASP A 285 -4.47 17.55 -40.24
CA ASP A 285 -5.81 17.90 -40.74
C ASP A 285 -6.78 18.30 -39.61
N PHE A 286 -7.64 19.28 -39.86
CA PHE A 286 -8.65 19.73 -38.90
C PHE A 286 -10.01 20.03 -39.56
N ALA A 287 -11.03 20.27 -38.75
CA ALA A 287 -12.38 20.59 -39.20
C ALA A 287 -12.70 22.07 -39.03
N LEU A 288 -13.29 22.67 -40.06
CA LEU A 288 -13.85 24.02 -40.05
C LEU A 288 -15.38 23.92 -40.13
N PRO A 289 -16.14 24.74 -39.39
CA PRO A 289 -17.60 24.72 -39.46
C PRO A 289 -18.11 25.19 -40.83
N THR A 290 -18.98 24.40 -41.46
CA THR A 290 -19.73 24.77 -42.68
C THR A 290 -21.06 25.45 -42.36
N SER A 291 -21.49 25.42 -41.10
CA SER A 291 -22.53 26.29 -40.55
C SER A 291 -22.28 26.59 -39.06
N ALA A 292 -22.75 27.74 -38.59
CA ALA A 292 -22.83 28.08 -37.18
C ALA A 292 -23.98 29.06 -36.94
N ALA A 293 -24.63 28.98 -35.78
CA ALA A 293 -25.80 29.82 -35.42
C ALA A 293 -26.99 29.77 -36.41
N GLY A 294 -27.03 28.80 -37.34
CA GLY A 294 -27.98 28.74 -38.45
C GLY A 294 -27.55 29.48 -39.73
N VAL A 295 -26.35 30.08 -39.75
CA VAL A 295 -25.73 30.70 -40.93
C VAL A 295 -24.78 29.69 -41.59
N SER A 296 -24.88 29.55 -42.91
CA SER A 296 -23.92 28.79 -43.72
C SER A 296 -22.59 29.54 -43.84
N ILE A 297 -21.48 28.82 -43.73
CA ILE A 297 -20.12 29.37 -43.81
C ILE A 297 -19.39 28.75 -45.01
N ALA A 298 -18.92 29.61 -45.92
CA ALA A 298 -18.03 29.20 -47.01
C ALA A 298 -16.59 29.64 -46.73
N TRP A 299 -15.63 28.78 -47.04
CA TRP A 299 -14.22 28.93 -46.68
C TRP A 299 -13.32 29.06 -47.90
N LYS A 300 -12.35 29.97 -47.82
CA LYS A 300 -11.28 30.13 -48.79
C LYS A 300 -9.93 30.17 -48.08
N SER A 301 -8.99 29.33 -48.50
CA SER A 301 -7.56 29.48 -48.19
C SER A 301 -6.88 30.35 -49.25
N ASP A 302 -5.86 31.10 -48.86
CA ASP A 302 -4.94 31.79 -49.77
C ASP A 302 -3.70 30.95 -50.16
N ASN A 303 -3.41 29.87 -49.42
CA ASN A 303 -2.17 29.12 -49.48
C ASN A 303 -2.44 27.60 -49.55
N ALA A 304 -1.75 26.91 -50.46
CA ALA A 304 -1.90 25.46 -50.67
C ALA A 304 -1.46 24.59 -49.46
N ALA A 305 -0.78 25.18 -48.46
CA ALA A 305 -0.48 24.52 -47.20
C ALA A 305 -1.74 24.14 -46.39
N ILE A 306 -2.90 24.76 -46.65
CA ILE A 306 -4.21 24.27 -46.17
C ILE A 306 -5.21 24.27 -47.34
N ALA A 307 -5.71 23.10 -47.71
CA ALA A 307 -6.78 22.93 -48.70
C ALA A 307 -8.11 22.64 -47.98
N VAL A 308 -9.13 23.47 -48.20
CA VAL A 308 -10.43 23.35 -47.51
C VAL A 308 -11.50 22.80 -48.45
N ASP A 309 -12.05 21.64 -48.11
CA ASP A 309 -13.30 21.15 -48.70
C ASP A 309 -14.51 21.84 -48.04
N ASN A 310 -15.24 22.63 -48.83
CA ASN A 310 -16.42 23.36 -48.39
C ASN A 310 -17.66 22.45 -48.18
N ALA A 311 -17.67 21.23 -48.72
CA ALA A 311 -18.80 20.31 -48.55
C ALA A 311 -18.76 19.58 -47.19
N THR A 312 -17.56 19.27 -46.70
CA THR A 312 -17.34 18.57 -45.41
C THR A 312 -16.79 19.45 -44.29
N GLY A 313 -16.24 20.63 -44.63
CA GLY A 313 -15.50 21.47 -43.69
C GLY A 313 -14.05 21.01 -43.46
N LYS A 314 -13.58 19.95 -44.14
CA LYS A 314 -12.23 19.41 -43.89
C LYS A 314 -11.13 20.35 -44.41
N ALA A 315 -10.33 20.87 -43.48
CA ALA A 315 -9.08 21.55 -43.75
C ALA A 315 -7.94 20.52 -43.78
N THR A 316 -7.44 20.21 -44.98
CA THR A 316 -6.35 19.25 -45.19
C THR A 316 -5.02 19.99 -45.19
N VAL A 317 -4.09 19.61 -44.32
CA VAL A 317 -2.84 20.35 -44.06
C VAL A 317 -1.66 19.70 -44.77
N THR A 318 -0.95 20.49 -45.58
CA THR A 318 0.28 20.07 -46.27
C THR A 318 1.44 20.88 -45.73
N ARG A 319 2.19 20.30 -44.77
CA ARG A 319 3.37 20.95 -44.17
C ARG A 319 4.46 21.22 -45.23
N PRO A 320 5.09 22.41 -45.25
CA PRO A 320 6.24 22.68 -46.11
C PRO A 320 7.38 21.68 -45.91
N ALA A 321 8.21 21.44 -46.93
CA ALA A 321 9.39 20.59 -46.79
C ALA A 321 10.39 21.19 -45.77
N ALA A 322 11.22 20.36 -45.12
CA ALA A 322 12.11 20.78 -44.04
C ALA A 322 13.17 21.84 -44.40
N THR A 323 13.40 22.06 -45.70
CA THR A 323 14.29 23.08 -46.28
C THR A 323 13.59 24.41 -46.61
N ALA A 324 12.27 24.48 -46.47
CA ALA A 324 11.47 25.70 -46.59
C ALA A 324 11.31 26.39 -45.23
N ALA A 325 10.72 27.59 -45.24
CA ALA A 325 10.17 28.22 -44.05
C ALA A 325 8.78 27.64 -43.72
N ASP A 326 8.28 27.93 -42.52
CA ASP A 326 6.89 27.70 -42.16
C ASP A 326 5.94 28.47 -43.09
N ALA A 327 4.74 27.92 -43.31
CA ALA A 327 3.73 28.57 -44.14
C ALA A 327 2.71 29.30 -43.26
N GLU A 328 2.64 30.62 -43.39
CA GLU A 328 1.50 31.40 -42.91
C GLU A 328 0.33 31.26 -43.89
N VAL A 329 -0.88 31.04 -43.39
CA VAL A 329 -2.07 30.75 -44.19
C VAL A 329 -3.26 31.57 -43.70
N THR A 330 -3.89 32.33 -44.58
CA THR A 330 -5.11 33.10 -44.28
C THR A 330 -6.35 32.31 -44.69
N LEU A 331 -7.06 31.77 -43.70
CA LEU A 331 -8.38 31.19 -43.89
C LEU A 331 -9.44 32.29 -43.80
N THR A 332 -10.11 32.56 -44.92
CA THR A 332 -11.23 33.51 -45.00
C THR A 332 -12.56 32.77 -44.88
N ALA A 333 -13.32 33.05 -43.82
CA ALA A 333 -14.71 32.65 -43.67
C ALA A 333 -15.64 33.67 -44.34
N THR A 334 -16.68 33.20 -45.02
CA THR A 334 -17.75 34.00 -45.63
C THR A 334 -19.08 33.55 -45.05
N PHE A 335 -19.81 34.49 -44.43
CA PHE A 335 -21.04 34.22 -43.70
C PHE A 335 -22.26 34.50 -44.59
N GLY A 336 -23.10 33.48 -44.77
CA GLY A 336 -24.28 33.52 -45.63
C GLY A 336 -23.93 33.73 -47.11
N ASN A 337 -24.91 34.18 -47.89
CA ASN A 337 -24.75 34.46 -49.32
C ASN A 337 -24.04 35.82 -49.56
N ASN A 338 -22.77 35.91 -49.15
CA ASN A 338 -21.84 37.02 -49.36
C ASN A 338 -22.07 38.29 -48.51
N ALA A 339 -22.60 38.17 -47.28
CA ALA A 339 -22.96 39.34 -46.46
C ALA A 339 -21.82 39.88 -45.57
N LYS A 340 -20.98 38.99 -45.00
CA LYS A 340 -19.87 39.33 -44.08
C LYS A 340 -18.72 38.36 -44.31
N THR A 341 -17.48 38.81 -44.10
CA THR A 341 -16.27 37.96 -44.14
C THR A 341 -15.36 38.22 -42.95
N ALA A 342 -14.69 37.17 -42.46
CA ALA A 342 -13.66 37.25 -41.43
C ALA A 342 -12.42 36.45 -41.87
N ALA A 343 -11.24 36.86 -41.42
CA ALA A 343 -9.96 36.26 -41.82
C ALA A 343 -9.18 35.79 -40.59
N TYR A 344 -8.62 34.58 -40.68
CA TYR A 344 -7.92 33.91 -39.59
C TYR A 344 -6.57 33.39 -40.07
N THR A 345 -5.50 33.76 -39.38
CA THR A 345 -4.16 33.28 -39.68
C THR A 345 -3.89 31.96 -38.97
N VAL A 346 -3.45 30.96 -39.74
CA VAL A 346 -2.97 29.65 -39.24
C VAL A 346 -1.51 29.50 -39.64
N LEU A 347 -0.64 29.22 -38.67
CA LEU A 347 0.74 28.82 -38.95
C LEU A 347 0.80 27.32 -39.25
N VAL A 348 1.35 26.93 -40.39
CA VAL A 348 1.64 25.53 -40.74
C VAL A 348 3.16 25.32 -40.66
N PRO A 349 3.67 24.70 -39.58
CA PRO A 349 5.11 24.48 -39.43
C PRO A 349 5.66 23.56 -40.52
N LYS A 350 6.86 23.87 -41.02
CA LYS A 350 7.63 23.00 -41.91
C LYS A 350 7.77 21.60 -41.30
N GLN A 351 8.00 20.59 -42.14
CA GLN A 351 8.45 19.28 -41.70
C GLN A 351 9.77 19.42 -40.93
N LEU A 352 9.97 18.56 -39.93
CA LEU A 352 11.28 18.42 -39.30
C LEU A 352 12.23 17.72 -40.28
N SER A 353 13.48 18.16 -40.37
CA SER A 353 14.53 17.45 -41.11
C SER A 353 14.90 16.13 -40.42
N ASP A 354 15.53 15.21 -41.15
CA ASP A 354 15.95 13.91 -40.63
C ASP A 354 16.68 13.97 -39.28
N ALA A 355 17.55 14.97 -39.08
CA ALA A 355 18.26 15.18 -37.82
C ALA A 355 17.35 15.75 -36.72
N GLU A 356 16.43 16.66 -37.05
CA GLU A 356 15.41 17.15 -36.12
C GLU A 356 14.45 16.02 -35.71
N GLN A 357 14.10 15.09 -36.61
CA GLN A 357 13.31 13.89 -36.33
C GLN A 357 14.05 12.91 -35.41
N ALA A 358 15.29 12.54 -35.75
CA ALA A 358 16.11 11.63 -34.95
C ALA A 358 16.41 12.22 -33.55
N LYS A 359 16.59 13.54 -33.45
CA LYS A 359 16.73 14.24 -32.18
C LYS A 359 15.42 14.26 -31.38
N ALA A 360 14.29 14.58 -32.01
CA ALA A 360 12.99 14.59 -31.35
C ALA A 360 12.62 13.21 -30.80
N ASP A 361 12.96 12.14 -31.52
CA ASP A 361 12.80 10.77 -31.05
C ASP A 361 13.66 10.45 -29.83
N LEU A 362 14.94 10.83 -29.82
CA LEU A 362 15.81 10.69 -28.63
C LEU A 362 15.37 11.58 -27.46
N ASP A 363 14.75 12.72 -27.72
CA ASP A 363 14.22 13.61 -26.69
C ASP A 363 12.85 13.19 -26.15
N ALA A 364 12.11 12.35 -26.89
CA ALA A 364 10.91 11.66 -26.41
C ALA A 364 11.22 10.36 -25.62
N VAL A 365 12.42 9.77 -25.75
CA VAL A 365 12.81 8.61 -24.95
C VAL A 365 12.96 8.98 -23.47
N THR A 366 12.15 8.33 -22.64
CA THR A 366 12.30 8.23 -21.19
C THR A 366 12.72 6.82 -20.79
N ILE A 367 13.29 6.70 -19.59
CA ILE A 367 13.45 5.42 -18.87
C ILE A 367 12.74 5.62 -17.55
N GLU A 368 11.74 4.78 -17.24
CA GLU A 368 11.03 4.84 -15.95
C GLU A 368 11.94 4.37 -14.80
N ASP A 369 11.72 4.88 -13.59
CA ASP A 369 12.55 4.63 -12.40
C ASP A 369 14.06 4.77 -12.66
N SER A 370 14.48 5.70 -13.52
CA SER A 370 15.88 5.78 -13.99
C SER A 370 16.93 5.96 -12.88
N ASP A 371 16.57 6.63 -11.79
CA ASP A 371 17.38 6.83 -10.59
C ASP A 371 17.16 5.77 -9.50
N ASP A 372 16.28 4.77 -9.76
CA ASP A 372 15.89 3.72 -8.82
C ASP A 372 15.56 2.37 -9.51
N ILE A 373 16.42 1.90 -10.42
CA ILE A 373 16.22 0.64 -11.13
C ILE A 373 16.48 -0.54 -10.19
N ARG A 374 15.44 -1.36 -9.99
CA ARG A 374 15.48 -2.58 -9.13
C ARG A 374 15.25 -3.90 -9.88
N SER A 375 15.06 -3.86 -11.20
CA SER A 375 14.76 -5.02 -12.04
C SER A 375 15.32 -4.87 -13.45
N ASN A 376 15.19 -5.91 -14.27
CA ASN A 376 15.33 -5.77 -15.72
C ASN A 376 14.36 -4.67 -16.21
N PHE A 377 14.73 -3.95 -17.26
CA PHE A 377 13.88 -2.91 -17.85
C PHE A 377 14.02 -2.85 -19.37
N SER A 378 13.05 -2.24 -20.02
CA SER A 378 12.96 -2.14 -21.47
C SER A 378 13.42 -0.77 -21.98
N VAL A 379 14.02 -0.75 -23.18
CA VAL A 379 14.36 0.48 -23.91
C VAL A 379 13.88 0.42 -25.35
N PRO A 380 13.34 1.50 -25.93
CA PRO A 380 12.67 1.45 -27.23
C PRO A 380 13.65 1.33 -28.40
N THR A 381 13.31 0.52 -29.41
CA THR A 381 14.05 0.39 -30.69
C THR A 381 13.48 1.26 -31.81
N LYS A 382 12.37 1.96 -31.55
CA LYS A 382 11.67 2.82 -32.52
C LYS A 382 11.26 4.13 -31.85
N GLY A 383 11.45 5.24 -32.54
CA GLY A 383 10.99 6.56 -32.13
C GLY A 383 9.62 6.90 -32.73
N ASN A 384 8.90 7.82 -32.07
CA ASN A 384 7.52 8.20 -32.43
C ASN A 384 7.42 8.86 -33.82
N ASN A 385 8.47 9.55 -34.27
CA ASN A 385 8.55 10.18 -35.59
C ASN A 385 9.03 9.21 -36.68
N GLY A 386 9.49 8.02 -36.31
CA GLY A 386 9.85 6.92 -37.21
C GLY A 386 11.33 6.50 -37.20
N SER A 387 12.17 7.03 -36.32
CA SER A 387 13.59 6.64 -36.26
C SER A 387 13.77 5.21 -35.76
N THR A 388 14.74 4.48 -36.31
CA THR A 388 15.24 3.24 -35.69
C THR A 388 16.25 3.61 -34.61
N ILE A 389 16.04 3.14 -33.38
CA ILE A 389 16.90 3.39 -32.21
C ILE A 389 17.71 2.12 -31.90
N SER A 390 19.01 2.29 -31.75
CA SER A 390 19.96 1.25 -31.34
C SER A 390 20.66 1.66 -30.05
N TRP A 391 21.04 0.69 -29.22
CA TRP A 391 21.53 0.93 -27.86
C TRP A 391 22.89 0.26 -27.61
N GLU A 392 23.73 0.91 -26.80
CA GLU A 392 24.96 0.34 -26.25
C GLU A 392 25.01 0.62 -24.73
N VAL A 393 25.33 -0.38 -23.90
CA VAL A 393 25.82 -0.12 -22.54
C VAL A 393 27.24 0.43 -22.71
N THR A 394 27.53 1.65 -22.27
CA THR A 394 28.84 2.31 -22.42
C THR A 394 29.63 2.36 -21.11
N GLY A 395 28.95 2.48 -19.97
CA GLY A 395 29.49 2.36 -18.61
C GLY A 395 28.67 1.36 -17.79
N GLY A 396 29.32 0.65 -16.85
CA GLY A 396 28.68 -0.42 -16.06
C GLY A 396 28.47 -1.73 -16.82
N LYS A 397 29.40 -2.10 -17.73
CA LYS A 397 29.32 -3.32 -18.58
C LYS A 397 29.35 -4.66 -17.81
N ASP A 398 29.68 -4.62 -16.52
CA ASP A 398 29.66 -5.71 -15.55
C ASP A 398 28.38 -5.76 -14.69
N ILE A 399 27.57 -4.69 -14.76
CA ILE A 399 26.31 -4.49 -14.05
C ILE A 399 25.11 -4.62 -15.01
N ALA A 400 25.23 -4.23 -16.27
CA ALA A 400 24.14 -4.28 -17.25
C ALA A 400 24.56 -4.84 -18.61
N THR A 401 23.66 -5.58 -19.24
CA THR A 401 23.79 -6.11 -20.61
C THR A 401 22.51 -5.87 -21.42
N LEU A 402 22.64 -5.80 -22.75
CA LEU A 402 21.50 -5.67 -23.66
C LEU A 402 21.16 -7.02 -24.29
N GLY A 403 19.91 -7.44 -24.12
CA GLY A 403 19.32 -8.63 -24.72
C GLY A 403 18.25 -8.30 -25.76
N GLU A 404 17.52 -9.33 -26.21
CA GLU A 404 16.33 -9.13 -27.04
C GLU A 404 15.16 -8.67 -26.16
N GLY A 405 14.33 -7.76 -26.68
CA GLY A 405 13.14 -7.28 -25.97
C GLY A 405 11.96 -8.23 -26.11
N VAL A 406 10.84 -7.87 -25.48
CA VAL A 406 9.58 -8.64 -25.54
C VAL A 406 8.86 -8.53 -26.90
N ASN A 407 9.31 -7.61 -27.76
CA ASN A 407 8.76 -7.37 -29.10
C ASN A 407 9.80 -6.64 -30.00
N ASP A 408 9.47 -6.41 -31.27
CA ASP A 408 10.36 -5.72 -32.22
C ASP A 408 10.55 -4.20 -31.96
N LYS A 409 9.87 -3.67 -30.95
CA LYS A 409 9.85 -2.25 -30.54
C LYS A 409 10.73 -1.99 -29.31
N SER A 410 11.34 -3.02 -28.72
CA SER A 410 12.08 -2.96 -27.46
C SER A 410 13.38 -3.78 -27.47
N ARG A 411 14.33 -3.41 -26.59
CA ARG A 411 15.39 -4.30 -26.09
C ARG A 411 15.27 -4.39 -24.57
N THR A 412 15.57 -5.54 -23.99
CA THR A 412 15.74 -5.69 -22.54
C THR A 412 17.14 -5.26 -22.14
N VAL A 413 17.24 -4.41 -21.11
CA VAL A 413 18.45 -4.20 -20.32
C VAL A 413 18.37 -5.14 -19.12
N THR A 414 19.17 -6.20 -19.15
CA THR A 414 19.30 -7.13 -18.03
C THR A 414 20.24 -6.53 -17.00
N VAL A 415 19.85 -6.50 -15.72
CA VAL A 415 20.64 -5.87 -14.65
C VAL A 415 21.08 -6.87 -13.58
N LYS A 416 22.32 -6.72 -13.14
CA LYS A 416 22.91 -7.41 -12.01
C LYS A 416 23.09 -6.40 -10.87
N ARG A 417 22.10 -6.37 -9.97
CA ARG A 417 22.09 -5.50 -8.79
C ARG A 417 23.35 -5.71 -7.91
N PRO A 418 23.91 -4.66 -7.30
CA PRO A 418 24.96 -4.79 -6.27
C PRO A 418 24.52 -5.65 -5.08
N ALA A 419 25.48 -6.14 -4.29
CA ALA A 419 25.16 -6.91 -3.09
C ALA A 419 24.59 -6.01 -1.97
N ALA A 420 23.77 -6.59 -1.08
CA ALA A 420 23.19 -5.88 0.05
C ALA A 420 24.25 -5.12 0.88
N GLY A 421 23.96 -3.86 1.23
CA GLY A 421 24.89 -2.99 1.95
C GLY A 421 26.02 -2.38 1.10
N SER A 422 26.02 -2.62 -0.22
CA SER A 422 26.88 -1.88 -1.18
C SER A 422 26.22 -0.55 -1.59
N ASP A 423 27.02 0.40 -2.06
CA ASP A 423 26.50 1.57 -2.78
C ASP A 423 25.76 1.16 -4.07
N ALA A 424 24.80 1.98 -4.50
CA ALA A 424 24.10 1.80 -5.76
C ALA A 424 25.03 2.02 -6.97
N ALA A 425 24.86 1.22 -8.03
CA ALA A 425 25.75 1.22 -9.18
C ALA A 425 25.22 2.08 -10.34
N THR A 426 26.06 2.93 -10.90
CA THR A 426 25.72 3.75 -12.08
C THR A 426 25.99 2.99 -13.38
N VAL A 427 24.99 2.88 -14.24
CA VAL A 427 25.08 2.36 -15.61
C VAL A 427 24.87 3.51 -16.59
N THR A 428 25.61 3.51 -17.70
CA THR A 428 25.53 4.56 -18.73
C THR A 428 25.16 3.95 -20.06
N LEU A 429 23.94 4.21 -20.54
CA LEU A 429 23.42 3.74 -21.81
C LEU A 429 23.57 4.81 -22.89
N LYS A 430 23.93 4.43 -24.10
CA LYS A 430 23.93 5.30 -25.28
C LYS A 430 22.86 4.83 -26.26
N ALA A 431 21.87 5.68 -26.50
CA ALA A 431 20.95 5.53 -27.63
C ALA A 431 21.54 6.19 -28.89
N THR A 432 21.31 5.57 -30.03
CA THR A 432 21.67 6.06 -31.36
C THR A 432 20.44 5.92 -32.26
N ALA A 433 19.78 7.04 -32.57
CA ALA A 433 18.61 7.08 -33.43
C ALA A 433 19.01 7.42 -34.85
N LYS A 434 18.45 6.70 -35.81
CA LYS A 434 18.64 6.91 -37.24
C LYS A 434 17.31 7.16 -37.93
N TYR A 435 17.20 8.28 -38.63
CA TYR A 435 16.10 8.63 -39.52
C TYR A 435 16.65 8.85 -40.93
N ASP A 436 16.19 8.05 -41.90
CA ASP A 436 16.75 7.90 -43.25
C ASP A 436 18.30 8.02 -43.31
N THR A 437 18.82 9.22 -43.60
CA THR A 437 20.26 9.48 -43.73
C THR A 437 20.92 10.06 -42.48
N ALA A 438 20.17 10.72 -41.60
CA ALA A 438 20.70 11.32 -40.37
C ALA A 438 20.90 10.28 -39.27
N THR A 439 21.78 10.59 -38.32
CA THR A 439 22.01 9.77 -37.13
C THR A 439 22.40 10.66 -35.97
N GLU A 440 21.59 10.63 -34.91
CA GLU A 440 21.77 11.36 -33.67
C GLU A 440 22.06 10.40 -32.52
N THR A 441 22.69 10.90 -31.44
CA THR A 441 23.00 10.07 -30.27
C THR A 441 22.74 10.80 -28.96
N LYS A 442 22.20 10.08 -27.97
CA LYS A 442 21.93 10.60 -26.62
C LYS A 442 22.38 9.60 -25.58
N THR A 443 22.97 10.11 -24.50
CA THR A 443 23.40 9.31 -23.36
C THR A 443 22.38 9.42 -22.25
N PHE A 444 22.03 8.28 -21.66
CA PHE A 444 21.19 8.12 -20.50
C PHE A 444 22.03 7.51 -19.37
N THR A 445 21.81 7.97 -18.15
CA THR A 445 22.45 7.41 -16.96
C THR A 445 21.35 6.84 -16.09
N VAL A 446 21.54 5.62 -15.59
CA VAL A 446 20.62 4.97 -14.66
C VAL A 446 21.34 4.50 -13.40
N THR A 447 20.62 4.44 -12.29
CA THR A 447 21.11 3.98 -10.99
C THR A 447 20.48 2.62 -10.67
N ILE A 448 21.30 1.59 -10.49
CA ILE A 448 20.88 0.24 -10.13
C ILE A 448 21.03 0.06 -8.62
N GLN A 449 19.93 -0.13 -7.89
CA GLN A 449 20.01 -0.32 -6.44
C GLN A 449 20.63 -1.66 -6.05
N PRO A 450 21.36 -1.74 -4.92
CA PRO A 450 21.73 -3.03 -4.32
C PRO A 450 20.48 -3.90 -4.11
N ILE A 451 20.66 -5.22 -4.13
CA ILE A 451 19.65 -6.17 -3.62
C ILE A 451 19.39 -5.78 -2.14
N PRO A 452 18.13 -5.84 -1.64
CA PRO A 452 17.87 -5.64 -0.22
C PRO A 452 18.71 -6.59 0.65
N ALA A 453 18.89 -6.23 1.93
CA ALA A 453 19.30 -7.23 2.91
C ALA A 453 18.30 -8.40 2.89
N ALA A 454 18.75 -9.62 3.17
CA ALA A 454 17.89 -10.80 3.15
C ALA A 454 16.61 -10.54 3.95
N GLU A 455 15.45 -10.66 3.29
CA GLU A 455 14.18 -10.21 3.91
C GLU A 455 13.99 -10.88 5.27
N GLU A 456 13.44 -10.10 6.22
CA GLU A 456 12.82 -10.65 7.41
C GLU A 456 11.71 -11.63 6.98
N LYS A 457 11.33 -12.55 7.86
CA LYS A 457 10.20 -13.43 7.53
C LYS A 457 8.93 -12.60 7.34
N ASP A 458 8.08 -13.04 6.42
CA ASP A 458 6.72 -12.55 6.36
C ASP A 458 5.99 -12.99 7.66
N GLU A 459 5.46 -12.01 8.39
CA GLU A 459 4.83 -12.16 9.72
C GLU A 459 3.35 -11.75 9.72
N ALA A 460 2.86 -11.25 8.60
CA ALA A 460 1.49 -10.82 8.40
C ALA A 460 1.13 -10.87 6.90
N TYR A 461 -0.07 -10.41 6.57
CA TYR A 461 -0.60 -10.37 5.21
C TYR A 461 -1.27 -9.01 4.93
N VAL A 462 -1.25 -8.59 3.66
CA VAL A 462 -2.04 -7.48 3.12
C VAL A 462 -2.96 -8.03 2.03
N TRP A 463 -4.22 -7.60 1.99
CA TRP A 463 -5.22 -8.08 1.03
C TRP A 463 -5.73 -6.94 0.17
N ALA A 464 -5.56 -7.04 -1.15
CA ALA A 464 -6.21 -6.17 -2.12
C ALA A 464 -7.55 -6.78 -2.55
N PHE A 465 -8.63 -5.99 -2.52
CA PHE A 465 -9.97 -6.48 -2.88
C PHE A 465 -10.89 -5.36 -3.40
N PHE A 466 -11.98 -5.74 -4.07
CA PHE A 466 -13.14 -4.89 -4.29
C PHE A 466 -14.39 -5.56 -3.68
N THR A 467 -15.54 -4.87 -3.60
CA THR A 467 -16.72 -5.35 -2.86
C THR A 467 -17.91 -5.78 -3.72
N GLY A 468 -17.82 -5.63 -5.04
CA GLY A 468 -18.85 -6.06 -6.00
C GLY A 468 -19.53 -4.91 -6.74
N GLU A 469 -20.69 -5.19 -7.33
CA GLU A 469 -21.44 -4.28 -8.19
C GLU A 469 -22.25 -3.28 -7.34
N GLY A 470 -22.08 -1.97 -7.57
CA GLY A 470 -22.91 -0.94 -6.95
C GLY A 470 -22.25 0.44 -6.87
N VAL A 471 -22.96 1.39 -6.25
CA VAL A 471 -22.52 2.79 -6.08
C VAL A 471 -21.43 2.90 -5.01
N GLY A 472 -20.23 2.43 -5.35
CA GLY A 472 -19.05 2.48 -4.48
C GLY A 472 -18.10 1.28 -4.65
N GLY A 473 -18.64 0.10 -4.96
CA GLY A 473 -17.92 -1.17 -4.83
C GLY A 473 -16.95 -1.56 -5.95
N GLU A 474 -17.06 -0.96 -7.15
CA GLU A 474 -16.12 -1.16 -8.27
C GLU A 474 -14.86 -0.26 -8.09
N LYS A 475 -14.19 -0.44 -6.94
CA LYS A 475 -13.01 0.28 -6.44
C LYS A 475 -12.14 -0.66 -5.58
N ILE A 476 -10.85 -0.39 -5.47
CA ILE A 476 -9.92 -1.24 -4.71
C ILE A 476 -9.72 -0.70 -3.28
N SER A 477 -9.92 -1.56 -2.30
CA SER A 477 -9.53 -1.40 -0.90
C SER A 477 -8.30 -2.26 -0.57
N LEU A 478 -7.61 -1.89 0.50
CA LEU A 478 -6.65 -2.77 1.18
C LEU A 478 -7.20 -3.19 2.55
N ALA A 479 -6.76 -4.35 3.02
CA ALA A 479 -6.86 -4.78 4.42
C ALA A 479 -5.50 -5.32 4.89
N ALA A 480 -5.31 -5.44 6.20
CA ALA A 480 -4.14 -6.10 6.80
C ALA A 480 -4.62 -7.19 7.77
N SER A 481 -3.93 -8.32 7.85
CA SER A 481 -4.27 -9.38 8.82
C SER A 481 -4.05 -8.90 10.27
N LYS A 482 -4.50 -9.66 11.25
CA LYS A 482 -4.12 -9.43 12.66
C LYS A 482 -2.88 -10.24 12.97
N GLY A 483 -1.71 -9.66 12.66
CA GLY A 483 -0.44 -10.39 12.71
C GLY A 483 -0.46 -11.62 11.80
N ASN A 484 0.09 -12.75 12.26
CA ASN A 484 0.33 -13.94 11.44
C ASN A 484 -0.90 -14.87 11.34
N ASP A 485 -2.07 -14.30 11.04
CA ASP A 485 -3.34 -15.02 10.91
C ASP A 485 -4.03 -14.66 9.59
N ALA A 486 -4.05 -15.61 8.65
CA ALA A 486 -4.75 -15.43 7.38
C ALA A 486 -6.29 -15.32 7.51
N LEU A 487 -6.87 -15.58 8.70
CA LEU A 487 -8.31 -15.69 8.92
C LEU A 487 -8.88 -14.65 9.90
N ASP A 488 -8.12 -13.65 10.36
CA ASP A 488 -8.64 -12.47 11.07
C ASP A 488 -7.97 -11.17 10.56
N TRP A 489 -8.77 -10.13 10.31
CA TRP A 489 -8.38 -8.98 9.49
C TRP A 489 -8.81 -7.63 10.06
N ASN A 490 -7.92 -6.66 9.93
CA ASN A 490 -8.13 -5.25 10.18
C ASN A 490 -8.65 -4.54 8.92
N THR A 491 -9.74 -3.79 9.07
CA THR A 491 -10.24 -2.88 8.03
C THR A 491 -9.35 -1.63 7.99
N LEU A 492 -8.69 -1.38 6.85
CA LEU A 492 -7.87 -0.19 6.66
C LEU A 492 -8.70 1.00 6.12
N ASN A 493 -8.16 2.20 6.25
CA ASN A 493 -8.69 3.47 5.75
C ASN A 493 -10.17 3.73 6.13
N ASN A 494 -10.59 3.27 7.30
CA ASN A 494 -11.98 3.30 7.77
C ASN A 494 -12.98 2.68 6.77
N GLY A 495 -12.54 1.69 5.98
CA GLY A 495 -13.33 1.04 4.95
C GLY A 495 -13.53 1.88 3.68
N THR A 496 -12.82 3.00 3.52
CA THR A 496 -12.86 3.81 2.30
C THR A 496 -11.88 3.25 1.26
N PRO A 497 -12.32 2.90 0.03
CA PRO A 497 -11.43 2.42 -1.02
C PRO A 497 -10.28 3.40 -1.33
N LEU A 498 -9.09 2.85 -1.57
CA LEU A 498 -7.85 3.60 -1.78
C LEU A 498 -7.60 3.94 -3.26
N PHE A 499 -8.08 3.11 -4.19
CA PHE A 499 -7.84 3.31 -5.64
C PHE A 499 -9.16 3.47 -6.40
N THR A 500 -9.15 4.39 -7.37
CA THR A 500 -10.24 4.68 -8.32
C THR A 500 -9.67 4.92 -9.69
N SER A 501 -10.31 4.41 -10.76
CA SER A 501 -9.87 4.68 -12.12
C SER A 501 -10.39 6.01 -12.65
N GLU A 502 -9.49 6.84 -13.18
CA GLU A 502 -9.85 8.01 -14.00
C GLU A 502 -9.93 7.69 -15.51
N PHE A 503 -9.45 6.52 -15.93
CA PHE A 503 -9.35 6.10 -17.34
C PHE A 503 -10.41 5.04 -17.69
N GLY A 504 -10.41 4.58 -18.95
CA GLY A 504 -11.19 3.44 -19.37
C GLY A 504 -12.69 3.53 -19.09
N GLU A 505 -13.22 2.46 -18.50
CA GLU A 505 -14.61 2.34 -18.04
C GLU A 505 -14.85 2.97 -16.64
N LYS A 506 -13.77 3.37 -15.96
CA LYS A 506 -13.78 4.03 -14.63
C LYS A 506 -14.37 3.16 -13.50
N GLY A 507 -14.22 1.85 -13.61
CA GLY A 507 -14.49 0.87 -12.56
C GLY A 507 -13.26 -0.04 -12.38
N LEU A 508 -12.94 -0.38 -11.13
CA LEU A 508 -11.81 -1.25 -10.80
C LEU A 508 -12.29 -2.53 -10.14
N ARG A 509 -11.82 -3.67 -10.65
CA ARG A 509 -12.21 -5.01 -10.20
C ARG A 509 -11.00 -5.94 -10.24
N ASP A 510 -11.13 -7.07 -9.56
CA ASP A 510 -10.16 -8.19 -9.59
C ASP A 510 -8.69 -7.76 -9.31
N PRO A 511 -8.40 -6.98 -8.23
CA PRO A 511 -7.06 -6.48 -7.97
C PRO A 511 -6.06 -7.59 -7.57
N PHE A 512 -5.02 -7.74 -8.36
CA PHE A 512 -3.87 -8.59 -8.08
C PHE A 512 -2.70 -7.75 -7.55
N ILE A 513 -2.09 -8.18 -6.45
CA ILE A 513 -0.95 -7.51 -5.83
C ILE A 513 0.20 -8.50 -5.60
N MET A 514 1.42 -8.13 -6.00
CA MET A 514 2.62 -8.97 -5.86
C MET A 514 3.84 -8.19 -5.36
N LYS A 515 4.74 -8.88 -4.65
CA LYS A 515 6.16 -8.51 -4.52
C LYS A 515 6.87 -8.74 -5.87
N SER A 516 7.90 -7.95 -6.15
CA SER A 516 8.87 -8.23 -7.20
C SER A 516 9.71 -9.47 -6.87
N LYS A 517 10.47 -10.00 -7.85
CA LYS A 517 11.35 -11.16 -7.64
C LYS A 517 12.38 -11.00 -6.49
N ASP A 518 12.73 -9.75 -6.15
CA ASP A 518 13.71 -9.41 -5.10
C ASP A 518 13.05 -8.90 -3.81
N GLY A 519 11.72 -8.93 -3.72
CA GLY A 519 10.92 -8.49 -2.55
C GLY A 519 10.65 -6.99 -2.47
N ASP A 520 11.57 -6.14 -2.94
CA ASP A 520 11.64 -4.71 -2.59
C ASP A 520 11.01 -3.71 -3.58
N LYS A 521 10.01 -4.17 -4.35
CA LYS A 521 9.09 -3.35 -5.14
C LYS A 521 7.79 -4.14 -5.29
N PHE A 522 6.66 -3.45 -5.35
CA PHE A 522 5.31 -4.01 -5.39
C PHE A 522 4.57 -3.54 -6.64
N TYR A 523 3.78 -4.45 -7.21
CA TYR A 523 2.92 -4.16 -8.36
C TYR A 523 1.48 -4.46 -7.99
N MET A 524 0.56 -3.55 -8.34
CA MET A 524 -0.88 -3.73 -8.30
C MET A 524 -1.39 -3.72 -9.74
N LEU A 525 -2.11 -4.77 -10.14
CA LEU A 525 -2.82 -4.90 -11.41
C LEU A 525 -4.32 -4.93 -11.13
N ALA A 526 -5.15 -4.41 -12.05
CA ALA A 526 -6.61 -4.55 -11.94
C ALA A 526 -7.31 -4.56 -13.30
N THR A 527 -8.50 -5.15 -13.32
CA THR A 527 -9.45 -5.08 -14.42
C THR A 527 -10.02 -3.65 -14.54
N ASP A 528 -9.89 -3.03 -15.71
CA ASP A 528 -10.70 -1.88 -16.13
C ASP A 528 -12.08 -2.38 -16.57
N LEU A 529 -13.05 -2.37 -15.65
CA LEU A 529 -14.42 -2.82 -15.91
C LEU A 529 -15.40 -2.08 -15.01
N LYS A 530 -16.42 -1.50 -15.64
CA LYS A 530 -17.61 -1.00 -14.94
C LYS A 530 -18.88 -1.71 -15.41
N ILE A 531 -19.57 -2.36 -14.48
CA ILE A 531 -20.86 -3.01 -14.71
C ILE A 531 -22.02 -2.08 -14.37
N ASP A 532 -21.89 -1.25 -13.32
CA ASP A 532 -22.96 -0.32 -12.95
C ASP A 532 -23.21 0.74 -14.04
N GLY A 533 -24.47 0.87 -14.45
CA GLY A 533 -24.90 1.77 -15.52
C GLY A 533 -24.47 1.38 -16.95
N ARG A 534 -23.85 0.20 -17.17
CA ARG A 534 -23.35 -0.18 -18.51
C ARG A 534 -24.48 -0.26 -19.56
N ALA A 535 -24.30 0.46 -20.67
CA ALA A 535 -25.19 0.38 -21.83
C ALA A 535 -25.10 -1.00 -22.54
N PRO A 536 -26.20 -1.52 -23.12
CA PRO A 536 -26.20 -2.80 -23.81
C PRO A 536 -25.62 -2.72 -25.22
N LEU A 537 -24.88 -3.75 -25.63
CA LEU A 537 -24.38 -3.93 -27.00
C LEU A 537 -25.19 -5.03 -27.70
N ASN A 538 -25.86 -4.73 -28.81
CA ASN A 538 -26.57 -5.74 -29.63
C ASN A 538 -27.61 -6.61 -28.88
N GLY A 539 -28.10 -6.17 -27.71
CA GLY A 539 -28.98 -6.94 -26.81
C GLY A 539 -28.26 -7.77 -25.74
N LEU A 540 -26.92 -7.77 -25.73
CA LEU A 540 -26.09 -8.26 -24.63
C LEU A 540 -26.01 -7.18 -23.53
N ASN A 541 -26.33 -7.56 -22.29
CA ASN A 541 -26.47 -6.65 -21.14
C ASN A 541 -25.40 -6.96 -20.07
N GLY A 542 -24.97 -5.96 -19.29
CA GLY A 542 -24.02 -6.14 -18.18
C GLY A 542 -22.76 -6.90 -18.58
N PHE A 543 -22.39 -7.93 -17.82
CA PHE A 543 -21.25 -8.82 -18.11
C PHE A 543 -21.26 -9.45 -19.50
N ALA A 544 -22.42 -9.68 -20.12
CA ALA A 544 -22.50 -10.21 -21.48
C ALA A 544 -22.21 -9.14 -22.54
N GLY A 545 -22.53 -7.87 -22.27
CA GLY A 545 -22.07 -6.76 -23.10
C GLY A 545 -20.56 -6.55 -22.93
N ALA A 546 -20.09 -6.57 -21.67
CA ALA A 546 -18.69 -6.37 -21.33
C ALA A 546 -17.74 -7.50 -21.79
N GLN A 547 -18.22 -8.70 -22.14
CA GLN A 547 -17.42 -9.73 -22.84
C GLN A 547 -17.34 -9.53 -24.37
N ALA A 548 -18.12 -8.59 -24.92
CA ALA A 548 -18.15 -8.31 -26.35
C ALA A 548 -17.46 -6.97 -26.70
N ASN A 549 -17.57 -5.96 -25.84
CA ASN A 549 -16.92 -4.64 -25.98
C ASN A 549 -16.40 -4.05 -24.65
N GLY A 550 -15.96 -4.89 -23.71
CA GLY A 550 -15.23 -4.46 -22.53
C GLY A 550 -13.81 -3.98 -22.85
N SER A 551 -13.13 -3.48 -21.82
CA SER A 551 -11.79 -2.90 -21.96
C SER A 551 -10.76 -3.87 -22.54
N LYS A 552 -9.83 -3.29 -23.30
CA LYS A 552 -8.65 -3.95 -23.89
C LYS A 552 -7.37 -3.66 -23.07
N TYR A 553 -7.54 -3.04 -21.91
CA TYR A 553 -6.50 -2.48 -21.06
C TYR A 553 -6.49 -3.14 -19.68
N ILE A 554 -5.35 -3.04 -19.01
CA ILE A 554 -5.19 -3.29 -17.57
C ILE A 554 -4.75 -2.00 -16.88
N GLU A 555 -5.09 -1.87 -15.60
CA GLU A 555 -4.69 -0.74 -14.76
C GLU A 555 -3.54 -1.16 -13.86
N ILE A 556 -2.48 -0.36 -13.79
CA ILE A 556 -1.24 -0.70 -13.10
C ILE A 556 -0.83 0.42 -12.13
N TRP A 557 -0.42 0.04 -10.92
CA TRP A 557 0.31 0.90 -9.97
C TRP A 557 1.57 0.19 -9.46
N LYS A 558 2.60 0.97 -9.16
CA LYS A 558 3.89 0.52 -8.60
C LYS A 558 4.10 1.16 -7.22
N SER A 559 4.71 0.48 -6.28
CA SER A 559 5.10 1.03 -4.97
C SER A 559 6.36 0.34 -4.44
N ASP A 560 7.13 1.00 -3.60
CA ASP A 560 8.28 0.39 -2.92
C ASP A 560 8.00 0.07 -1.44
N ASP A 561 6.81 0.43 -0.93
CA ASP A 561 6.49 0.32 0.49
C ASP A 561 5.00 0.11 0.82
N LEU A 562 4.18 -0.25 -0.17
CA LEU A 562 2.73 -0.47 -0.08
C LEU A 562 1.89 0.77 0.32
N VAL A 563 2.51 1.94 0.50
CA VAL A 563 1.85 3.19 0.91
C VAL A 563 1.99 4.26 -0.16
N ASN A 564 3.20 4.46 -0.68
CA ASN A 564 3.52 5.43 -1.72
C ASN A 564 3.37 4.74 -3.08
N TRP A 565 2.23 4.96 -3.73
CA TRP A 565 1.91 4.38 -5.04
C TRP A 565 2.18 5.37 -6.19
N SER A 566 2.54 4.83 -7.34
CA SER A 566 2.67 5.57 -8.60
C SER A 566 1.34 6.21 -9.03
N LYS A 567 1.39 7.01 -10.08
CA LYS A 567 0.17 7.30 -10.84
C LYS A 567 -0.36 6.02 -11.49
N GLN A 568 -1.67 6.00 -11.74
CA GLN A 568 -2.34 4.95 -12.50
C GLN A 568 -1.80 4.90 -13.93
N SER A 569 -1.41 3.71 -14.39
CA SER A 569 -1.01 3.43 -15.77
C SER A 569 -2.04 2.54 -16.46
N HIS A 570 -2.77 3.11 -17.42
CA HIS A 570 -3.81 2.45 -18.21
C HIS A 570 -3.20 1.87 -19.50
N VAL A 571 -2.93 0.56 -19.55
CA VAL A 571 -2.08 -0.06 -20.58
C VAL A 571 -2.82 -1.10 -21.42
N LYS A 572 -2.81 -0.93 -22.75
CA LYS A 572 -3.42 -1.90 -23.70
C LYS A 572 -2.56 -3.15 -23.82
N VAL A 573 -3.08 -4.28 -23.35
CA VAL A 573 -2.43 -5.61 -23.49
C VAL A 573 -3.22 -6.56 -24.39
N SER A 574 -4.53 -6.34 -24.56
CA SER A 574 -5.37 -7.14 -25.46
C SER A 574 -5.35 -6.63 -26.91
N SER A 575 -5.39 -7.57 -27.86
CA SER A 575 -5.56 -7.26 -29.28
C SER A 575 -6.97 -6.72 -29.59
N ASP A 576 -7.16 -6.07 -30.73
CA ASP A 576 -8.48 -5.52 -31.11
C ASP A 576 -9.57 -6.56 -31.38
N TYR A 577 -9.15 -7.82 -31.58
CA TYR A 577 -10.02 -9.00 -31.66
C TYR A 577 -10.59 -9.42 -30.30
N ALA A 578 -10.03 -8.96 -29.18
CA ALA A 578 -10.58 -9.18 -27.84
C ALA A 578 -11.91 -8.43 -27.63
N GLY A 579 -12.76 -9.02 -26.79
CA GLY A 579 -13.97 -8.39 -26.24
C GLY A 579 -13.88 -8.03 -24.77
N ASN A 580 -12.83 -8.46 -24.05
CA ASN A 580 -12.56 -8.13 -22.64
C ASN A 580 -11.11 -8.43 -22.22
N THR A 581 -10.68 -7.87 -21.08
CA THR A 581 -9.37 -8.07 -20.44
C THR A 581 -9.59 -8.18 -18.93
N TRP A 582 -9.88 -9.38 -18.42
CA TRP A 582 -10.40 -9.56 -17.06
C TRP A 582 -9.49 -10.41 -16.17
N ALA A 583 -9.44 -10.08 -14.87
CA ALA A 583 -8.63 -10.76 -13.87
C ALA A 583 -7.14 -10.86 -14.25
N PRO A 584 -6.43 -9.72 -14.39
CA PRO A 584 -5.01 -9.72 -14.71
C PRO A 584 -4.15 -10.04 -13.47
N GLU A 585 -3.53 -11.21 -13.44
CA GLU A 585 -2.42 -11.49 -12.52
C GLU A 585 -1.06 -11.49 -13.25
N ALA A 586 0.04 -11.58 -12.49
CA ALA A 586 1.37 -11.77 -13.04
C ALA A 586 2.27 -12.66 -12.16
N TYR A 587 3.14 -13.44 -12.81
CA TYR A 587 4.17 -14.24 -12.14
C TYR A 587 5.55 -13.97 -12.76
N TYR A 588 6.62 -13.88 -11.97
CA TYR A 588 7.97 -13.75 -12.52
C TYR A 588 8.55 -15.14 -12.86
N ASP A 589 8.85 -15.38 -14.13
CA ASP A 589 9.51 -16.60 -14.57
C ASP A 589 11.02 -16.38 -14.67
N GLU A 590 11.76 -17.24 -13.98
CA GLU A 590 13.22 -17.17 -13.85
C GLU A 590 13.98 -17.74 -15.05
N GLU A 591 13.37 -18.61 -15.85
CA GLU A 591 14.01 -19.24 -17.02
C GLU A 591 14.03 -18.26 -18.20
N ILE A 592 12.94 -17.52 -18.43
CA ILE A 592 12.90 -16.43 -19.42
C ILE A 592 13.30 -15.06 -18.85
N GLY A 593 13.41 -14.92 -17.53
CA GLY A 593 13.86 -13.70 -16.84
C GLY A 593 12.89 -12.53 -16.90
N LYS A 594 11.58 -12.81 -16.95
CA LYS A 594 10.50 -11.85 -17.27
C LYS A 594 9.23 -12.11 -16.46
N TYR A 595 8.39 -11.09 -16.30
CA TYR A 595 7.04 -11.27 -15.78
C TYR A 595 6.12 -11.80 -16.88
N VAL A 596 5.41 -12.88 -16.59
CA VAL A 596 4.31 -13.43 -17.39
C VAL A 596 3.01 -12.88 -16.80
N VAL A 597 2.33 -12.01 -17.54
CA VAL A 597 1.07 -11.34 -17.13
C VAL A 597 -0.08 -12.00 -17.87
N TYR A 598 -1.09 -12.52 -17.16
CA TYR A 598 -2.16 -13.35 -17.74
C TYR A 598 -3.57 -12.95 -17.29
N TRP A 599 -4.55 -13.09 -18.18
CA TRP A 599 -5.93 -12.64 -18.00
C TRP A 599 -6.94 -13.44 -18.85
N ALA A 600 -8.24 -13.29 -18.57
CA ALA A 600 -9.34 -13.90 -19.29
C ALA A 600 -9.91 -13.02 -20.42
N SER A 601 -10.15 -13.59 -21.60
CA SER A 601 -10.66 -12.86 -22.77
C SER A 601 -11.50 -13.69 -23.75
N ASN A 602 -12.66 -13.17 -24.17
CA ASN A 602 -13.34 -13.59 -25.40
C ASN A 602 -12.60 -13.00 -26.61
N LEU A 603 -12.00 -13.84 -27.46
CA LEU A 603 -11.42 -13.41 -28.74
C LEU A 603 -12.36 -13.77 -29.91
N TYR A 604 -12.56 -12.81 -30.81
CA TYR A 604 -13.46 -12.85 -31.96
C TYR A 604 -12.70 -12.92 -33.30
N ASP A 605 -13.35 -13.40 -34.36
CA ASP A 605 -12.76 -13.50 -35.70
C ASP A 605 -12.57 -12.13 -36.39
N ASN A 606 -13.11 -11.05 -35.83
CA ASN A 606 -13.03 -9.70 -36.39
C ASN A 606 -13.07 -8.57 -35.34
N THR A 607 -12.71 -7.37 -35.77
CA THR A 607 -12.59 -6.16 -34.94
C THR A 607 -13.83 -5.24 -34.97
N ASP A 608 -14.87 -5.55 -35.76
CA ASP A 608 -16.13 -4.81 -35.72
C ASP A 608 -16.99 -5.30 -34.55
N GLU A 609 -17.00 -4.52 -33.47
CA GLU A 609 -17.79 -4.77 -32.27
C GLU A 609 -19.31 -4.77 -32.54
N ASN A 610 -19.78 -4.08 -33.59
CA ASN A 610 -21.19 -4.09 -33.99
C ASN A 610 -21.62 -5.45 -34.58
N SER A 611 -20.67 -6.25 -35.10
CA SER A 611 -20.94 -7.63 -35.54
C SER A 611 -21.18 -8.61 -34.39
N ARG A 612 -20.71 -8.27 -33.17
CA ARG A 612 -20.68 -9.16 -32.00
C ARG A 612 -22.07 -9.26 -31.36
N LYS A 613 -22.83 -10.26 -31.78
CA LYS A 613 -24.22 -10.55 -31.34
C LYS A 613 -24.35 -11.75 -30.40
N GLN A 614 -23.26 -12.48 -30.20
CA GLN A 614 -23.16 -13.64 -29.31
C GLN A 614 -21.76 -13.65 -28.68
N LEU A 615 -21.62 -14.30 -27.52
CA LEU A 615 -20.32 -14.56 -26.92
C LEU A 615 -19.65 -15.76 -27.58
N THR A 616 -18.32 -15.82 -27.48
CA THR A 616 -17.55 -16.97 -27.93
C THR A 616 -17.36 -17.92 -26.76
N TYR A 617 -16.29 -17.71 -25.99
CA TYR A 617 -15.93 -18.27 -24.69
C TYR A 617 -14.64 -17.59 -24.24
N ASN A 618 -14.42 -17.47 -22.93
CA ASN A 618 -13.17 -16.94 -22.40
C ASN A 618 -12.03 -17.94 -22.63
N ARG A 619 -10.95 -17.46 -23.25
CA ARG A 619 -9.62 -18.07 -23.24
C ARG A 619 -8.78 -17.36 -22.19
N MET A 620 -7.85 -18.06 -21.56
CA MET A 620 -6.78 -17.39 -20.83
C MET A 620 -5.66 -17.01 -21.81
N VAL A 621 -5.17 -15.79 -21.69
CA VAL A 621 -4.21 -15.14 -22.57
C VAL A 621 -3.07 -14.57 -21.72
N TYR A 622 -1.84 -14.54 -22.23
CA TYR A 622 -0.70 -13.94 -21.53
C TYR A 622 0.15 -13.06 -22.44
N VAL A 623 0.94 -12.18 -21.80
CA VAL A 623 2.08 -11.46 -22.39
C VAL A 623 3.30 -11.59 -21.49
N THR A 624 4.47 -11.25 -22.02
CA THR A 624 5.68 -11.06 -21.20
C THR A 624 6.06 -9.57 -21.10
N THR A 625 6.60 -9.16 -19.96
CA THR A 625 7.15 -7.82 -19.71
C THR A 625 8.41 -7.89 -18.86
N ASP A 626 9.30 -6.89 -18.99
CA ASP A 626 10.45 -6.71 -18.10
C ASP A 626 10.09 -5.87 -16.86
N ASP A 627 9.21 -4.88 -17.04
CA ASP A 627 9.08 -3.68 -16.20
C ASP A 627 7.64 -3.14 -16.07
N PHE A 628 6.66 -3.83 -16.65
CA PHE A 628 5.28 -3.37 -16.81
C PHE A 628 5.13 -2.08 -17.64
N VAL A 629 6.10 -1.76 -18.51
CA VAL A 629 6.06 -0.63 -19.47
C VAL A 629 5.91 -1.14 -20.89
N ASN A 630 6.75 -2.09 -21.31
CA ASN A 630 6.64 -2.75 -22.62
C ASN A 630 6.19 -4.21 -22.47
N PHE A 631 5.27 -4.63 -23.34
CA PHE A 631 4.65 -5.95 -23.31
C PHE A 631 4.81 -6.65 -24.67
N SER A 632 4.90 -7.99 -24.67
CA SER A 632 4.85 -8.77 -25.91
C SER A 632 3.47 -8.69 -26.57
N ASP A 633 3.35 -9.20 -27.80
CA ASP A 633 2.04 -9.50 -28.35
C ASP A 633 1.33 -10.61 -27.51
N PRO A 634 -0.01 -10.57 -27.37
CA PRO A 634 -0.76 -11.50 -26.54
C PRO A 634 -0.82 -12.91 -27.13
N THR A 635 -0.46 -13.90 -26.31
CA THR A 635 -0.42 -15.34 -26.65
C THR A 635 -1.49 -16.11 -25.88
N VAL A 636 -2.19 -17.03 -26.55
CA VAL A 636 -3.25 -17.83 -25.90
C VAL A 636 -2.65 -18.97 -25.08
N TRP A 637 -3.12 -19.13 -23.84
CA TRP A 637 -2.59 -20.05 -22.83
C TRP A 637 -3.51 -21.24 -22.57
N ILE A 638 -4.81 -20.97 -22.36
CA ILE A 638 -5.84 -21.98 -22.15
C ILE A 638 -6.93 -21.74 -23.20
N ASP A 639 -6.95 -22.59 -24.23
CA ASP A 639 -7.93 -22.55 -25.31
C ASP A 639 -8.81 -23.81 -25.28
N VAL A 640 -9.72 -23.84 -24.31
CA VAL A 640 -10.67 -24.95 -24.16
C VAL A 640 -12.09 -24.40 -24.20
N ASP A 641 -12.86 -24.90 -25.17
CA ASP A 641 -14.27 -24.62 -25.37
C ASP A 641 -15.09 -25.38 -24.30
N ARG A 642 -15.17 -24.79 -23.10
CA ARG A 642 -15.86 -25.34 -21.91
C ARG A 642 -17.38 -25.16 -21.95
N ARG A 643 -17.98 -25.09 -23.14
CA ARG A 643 -19.41 -24.82 -23.32
C ARG A 643 -20.31 -26.00 -22.99
N GLY A 644 -20.96 -25.95 -21.81
CA GLY A 644 -22.19 -26.69 -21.53
C GLY A 644 -23.40 -26.18 -22.35
N GLY A 645 -23.28 -24.95 -22.87
CA GLY A 645 -24.17 -24.28 -23.82
C GLY A 645 -23.44 -23.08 -24.43
N ALA A 646 -24.08 -22.28 -25.29
CA ALA A 646 -23.41 -21.20 -26.00
C ALA A 646 -22.90 -20.04 -25.08
N GLY A 647 -21.66 -20.14 -24.59
CA GLY A 647 -20.90 -19.08 -23.92
C GLY A 647 -20.34 -19.49 -22.55
N SER A 648 -19.21 -20.21 -22.53
CA SER A 648 -18.53 -20.68 -21.30
C SER A 648 -17.10 -21.14 -21.64
N GLY A 649 -16.08 -20.65 -20.94
CA GLY A 649 -14.67 -20.94 -21.17
C GLY A 649 -13.89 -21.23 -19.87
N SER A 650 -12.73 -20.60 -19.73
CA SER A 650 -11.92 -20.58 -18.51
C SER A 650 -11.68 -19.13 -18.10
N ILE A 651 -11.87 -18.82 -16.82
CA ILE A 651 -11.63 -17.48 -16.23
C ILE A 651 -10.92 -17.59 -14.89
N ASP A 652 -10.42 -16.45 -14.41
CA ASP A 652 -9.85 -16.24 -13.07
C ASP A 652 -8.78 -17.28 -12.72
N VAL A 653 -7.60 -17.21 -13.37
CA VAL A 653 -6.46 -18.07 -13.00
C VAL A 653 -5.64 -17.40 -11.91
N THR A 654 -5.21 -18.21 -10.94
CA THR A 654 -4.16 -17.85 -9.97
C THR A 654 -3.03 -18.88 -9.93
N VAL A 655 -1.78 -18.47 -9.66
CA VAL A 655 -0.56 -19.31 -9.82
C VAL A 655 0.36 -19.29 -8.59
N GLN A 656 0.83 -20.48 -8.18
CA GLN A 656 1.85 -20.67 -7.13
C GLN A 656 2.94 -21.65 -7.61
N LYS A 657 4.21 -21.22 -7.60
CA LYS A 657 5.37 -22.10 -7.79
C LYS A 657 5.76 -22.79 -6.48
N VAL A 658 6.11 -24.07 -6.52
CA VAL A 658 6.65 -24.86 -5.41
C VAL A 658 7.80 -25.74 -5.93
N GLY A 659 9.04 -25.40 -5.56
CA GLY A 659 10.22 -25.95 -6.24
C GLY A 659 10.18 -25.63 -7.73
N ASP A 660 10.44 -26.64 -8.56
CA ASP A 660 10.41 -26.51 -10.02
C ASP A 660 8.99 -26.67 -10.63
N THR A 661 7.94 -26.74 -9.82
CA THR A 661 6.56 -26.99 -10.28
C THR A 661 5.66 -25.77 -10.07
N TYR A 662 5.10 -25.24 -11.15
CA TYR A 662 3.99 -24.30 -11.13
C TYR A 662 2.67 -25.04 -10.92
N TYR A 663 1.87 -24.58 -9.97
CA TYR A 663 0.45 -24.95 -9.82
C TYR A 663 -0.42 -23.77 -10.25
N ARG A 664 -1.50 -24.04 -10.99
CA ARG A 664 -2.52 -23.04 -11.30
C ARG A 664 -3.91 -23.50 -10.88
N ILE A 665 -4.72 -22.58 -10.35
CA ILE A 665 -6.11 -22.82 -9.96
C ILE A 665 -7.02 -21.82 -10.66
N TYR A 666 -8.13 -22.28 -11.23
CA TYR A 666 -9.02 -21.41 -12.00
C TYR A 666 -10.46 -21.92 -12.12
N LYS A 667 -11.38 -21.06 -12.59
CA LYS A 667 -12.81 -21.38 -12.77
C LYS A 667 -13.09 -22.05 -14.12
N ASP A 668 -13.60 -23.28 -14.05
CA ASP A 668 -14.10 -24.05 -15.19
C ASP A 668 -15.59 -23.68 -15.42
N GLU A 669 -15.87 -22.81 -16.39
CA GLU A 669 -17.22 -22.27 -16.62
C GLU A 669 -18.24 -23.34 -17.08
N ASN A 670 -17.79 -24.55 -17.48
CA ASN A 670 -18.70 -25.67 -17.76
C ASN A 670 -19.39 -26.19 -16.49
N THR A 671 -18.63 -26.25 -15.40
CA THR A 671 -19.04 -26.85 -14.12
C THR A 671 -19.27 -25.80 -13.04
N MET A 672 -19.01 -24.53 -13.36
CA MET A 672 -19.00 -23.37 -12.45
C MET A 672 -18.18 -23.66 -11.18
N SER A 673 -17.07 -24.38 -11.32
CA SER A 673 -16.28 -24.85 -10.18
C SER A 673 -14.78 -24.75 -10.43
N LEU A 674 -14.03 -24.71 -9.33
CA LEU A 674 -12.58 -24.57 -9.40
C LEU A 674 -11.89 -25.87 -9.80
N ARG A 675 -10.82 -25.70 -10.58
CA ARG A 675 -9.95 -26.71 -11.17
C ARG A 675 -8.50 -26.37 -10.83
N GLN A 676 -7.67 -27.37 -10.58
CA GLN A 676 -6.24 -27.22 -10.32
C GLN A 676 -5.42 -28.08 -11.29
N GLU A 677 -4.31 -27.52 -11.75
CA GLU A 677 -3.33 -28.16 -12.62
C GLU A 677 -1.90 -27.91 -12.15
N LYS A 678 -0.93 -28.62 -12.74
CA LYS A 678 0.50 -28.39 -12.55
C LYS A 678 1.33 -28.58 -13.82
N SER A 679 2.45 -27.86 -13.91
CA SER A 679 3.46 -27.93 -14.98
C SER A 679 4.84 -27.53 -14.44
N THR A 680 5.92 -27.89 -15.16
CA THR A 680 7.27 -27.31 -14.95
C THR A 680 7.55 -26.11 -15.86
N ASP A 681 6.75 -25.92 -16.92
CA ASP A 681 6.78 -24.78 -17.83
C ASP A 681 5.51 -23.95 -17.60
N LEU A 682 5.66 -22.70 -17.16
CA LEU A 682 4.55 -21.78 -16.93
C LEU A 682 3.85 -21.38 -18.23
N THR A 683 4.60 -21.21 -19.31
CA THR A 683 4.14 -20.66 -20.60
C THR A 683 3.49 -21.69 -21.52
N ALA A 684 3.67 -22.98 -21.26
CA ALA A 684 3.04 -24.08 -21.99
C ALA A 684 1.52 -23.86 -22.16
N ALA A 685 1.02 -23.96 -23.39
CA ALA A 685 -0.40 -23.83 -23.69
C ALA A 685 -1.15 -25.17 -23.56
N ILE A 686 -2.47 -25.10 -23.41
CA ILE A 686 -3.39 -26.26 -23.52
C ILE A 686 -4.54 -25.98 -24.48
N GLY A 687 -4.98 -27.02 -25.19
CA GLY A 687 -6.13 -26.96 -26.10
C GLY A 687 -5.84 -26.34 -27.48
N GLY A 688 -6.80 -25.59 -28.00
CA GLY A 688 -6.80 -24.95 -29.30
C GLY A 688 -8.24 -24.75 -29.82
N ALA A 689 -8.40 -23.90 -30.83
CA ALA A 689 -9.70 -23.45 -31.31
C ALA A 689 -10.69 -24.61 -31.61
N GLY A 690 -11.71 -24.75 -30.76
CA GLY A 690 -12.75 -25.77 -30.87
C GLY A 690 -12.49 -27.07 -30.10
N VAL A 691 -11.39 -27.19 -29.33
CA VAL A 691 -11.14 -28.30 -28.41
C VAL A 691 -12.08 -28.20 -27.21
N LYS A 692 -13.01 -29.15 -27.07
CA LYS A 692 -14.02 -29.20 -26.00
C LYS A 692 -13.71 -30.19 -24.87
N ASN A 693 -13.05 -31.29 -25.23
CA ASN A 693 -12.69 -32.33 -24.27
C ASN A 693 -11.41 -31.94 -23.54
N TYR A 694 -11.48 -31.91 -22.20
CA TYR A 694 -10.38 -31.47 -21.37
C TYR A 694 -9.17 -32.42 -21.44
N ALA A 695 -9.40 -33.73 -21.49
CA ALA A 695 -8.33 -34.71 -21.62
C ALA A 695 -7.70 -34.74 -23.03
N ASP A 696 -8.35 -34.14 -24.04
CA ASP A 696 -7.73 -33.89 -25.35
C ASP A 696 -6.88 -32.61 -25.32
N ALA A 697 -7.28 -31.57 -24.57
CA ALA A 697 -6.55 -30.31 -24.45
C ALA A 697 -5.16 -30.44 -23.80
N LEU A 698 -4.97 -31.42 -22.91
CA LEU A 698 -3.70 -31.70 -22.24
C LEU A 698 -2.70 -32.52 -23.09
N LYS A 699 -3.11 -33.07 -24.24
CA LYS A 699 -2.27 -34.02 -24.99
C LYS A 699 -1.04 -33.36 -25.59
N GLY A 700 0.12 -33.65 -25.01
CA GLY A 700 1.41 -33.12 -25.44
C GLY A 700 1.78 -31.77 -24.82
N SER A 701 0.97 -31.26 -23.88
CA SER A 701 1.36 -30.13 -23.03
C SER A 701 2.23 -30.59 -21.85
N ALA A 702 2.93 -29.65 -21.22
CA ALA A 702 3.58 -29.87 -19.92
C ALA A 702 2.57 -29.83 -18.75
N TRP A 703 1.37 -29.26 -18.96
CA TRP A 703 0.31 -29.21 -17.96
C TRP A 703 -0.36 -30.57 -17.72
N SER A 704 -0.72 -30.82 -16.47
CA SER A 704 -1.45 -32.01 -16.02
C SER A 704 -2.52 -31.65 -14.98
N GLU A 705 -3.69 -32.28 -15.09
CA GLU A 705 -4.79 -32.13 -14.13
C GLU A 705 -4.40 -32.67 -12.75
N VAL A 706 -4.68 -31.90 -11.70
CA VAL A 706 -4.44 -32.27 -10.29
C VAL A 706 -5.77 -32.49 -9.56
N ALA A 707 -6.72 -31.57 -9.71
CA ALA A 707 -8.05 -31.68 -9.10
C ALA A 707 -9.12 -30.92 -9.90
N THR A 708 -10.38 -31.30 -9.70
CA THR A 708 -11.56 -30.60 -10.22
C THR A 708 -12.66 -30.55 -9.17
N ASN A 709 -13.59 -29.61 -9.30
CA ASN A 709 -14.69 -29.42 -8.34
C ASN A 709 -14.21 -29.13 -6.91
N ILE A 710 -13.11 -28.38 -6.80
CA ILE A 710 -12.48 -27.99 -5.53
C ILE A 710 -13.52 -27.28 -4.64
N GLY A 711 -13.58 -27.67 -3.36
CA GLY A 711 -14.57 -27.24 -2.36
C GLY A 711 -16.02 -27.68 -2.58
N LYS A 712 -16.38 -28.19 -3.77
CA LYS A 712 -17.78 -28.36 -4.19
C LYS A 712 -18.50 -29.43 -3.38
N GLY A 713 -19.65 -29.05 -2.81
CA GLY A 713 -20.47 -29.91 -1.95
C GLY A 713 -20.11 -29.86 -0.47
N GLN A 714 -19.02 -29.18 -0.08
CA GLN A 714 -18.68 -28.93 1.33
C GLN A 714 -19.55 -27.80 1.89
N ALA A 715 -19.70 -27.71 3.21
CA ALA A 715 -20.37 -26.58 3.86
C ALA A 715 -19.51 -25.32 3.72
N ASN A 716 -20.10 -24.18 3.36
CA ASN A 716 -19.34 -22.95 3.11
C ASN A 716 -19.01 -22.15 4.38
N GLY A 717 -19.33 -22.64 5.58
CA GLY A 717 -19.23 -21.91 6.85
C GLY A 717 -20.44 -21.01 7.13
N TYR A 718 -20.94 -20.31 6.12
CA TYR A 718 -22.00 -19.30 6.19
C TYR A 718 -23.41 -19.88 5.99
N GLY A 719 -23.69 -21.00 6.66
CA GLY A 719 -25.02 -21.64 6.70
C GLY A 719 -25.49 -22.33 5.40
N LYS A 720 -24.62 -22.46 4.38
CA LYS A 720 -24.97 -23.05 3.08
C LYS A 720 -23.89 -24.04 2.59
N THR A 721 -24.03 -24.50 1.35
CA THR A 721 -23.05 -25.34 0.65
C THR A 721 -22.24 -24.51 -0.35
N PHE A 722 -20.94 -24.78 -0.47
CA PHE A 722 -20.13 -24.26 -1.57
C PHE A 722 -20.46 -25.07 -2.83
N THR A 723 -21.22 -24.48 -3.75
CA THR A 723 -21.79 -25.17 -4.94
C THR A 723 -21.10 -24.76 -6.24
N SER A 724 -20.56 -23.55 -6.26
CA SER A 724 -19.87 -22.89 -7.37
C SER A 724 -19.03 -21.77 -6.80
N GLY A 725 -18.01 -21.30 -7.52
CA GLY A 725 -17.19 -20.17 -7.07
C GLY A 725 -16.27 -19.64 -8.16
N GLU A 726 -15.81 -18.41 -7.96
CA GLU A 726 -15.02 -17.63 -8.92
C GLU A 726 -13.89 -16.87 -8.21
N GLY A 727 -13.03 -16.19 -8.97
CA GLY A 727 -11.94 -15.38 -8.41
C GLY A 727 -11.04 -16.07 -7.37
N PRO A 728 -10.44 -17.24 -7.66
CA PRO A 728 -9.59 -17.94 -6.70
C PRO A 728 -8.37 -17.09 -6.33
N SER A 729 -8.12 -16.92 -5.02
CA SER A 729 -6.95 -16.27 -4.45
C SER A 729 -6.10 -17.35 -3.79
N LEU A 730 -4.97 -17.71 -4.41
CA LEU A 730 -4.08 -18.79 -3.96
C LEU A 730 -2.81 -18.19 -3.36
N PHE A 731 -2.50 -18.53 -2.12
CA PHE A 731 -1.27 -18.07 -1.46
C PHE A 731 -0.68 -19.14 -0.53
N LYS A 732 0.65 -19.17 -0.42
CA LYS A 732 1.36 -19.92 0.62
C LYS A 732 1.14 -19.23 1.97
N ALA A 733 0.92 -20.01 3.02
CA ALA A 733 0.94 -19.51 4.40
C ALA A 733 2.36 -19.08 4.82
N ASN A 734 2.41 -18.08 5.70
CA ASN A 734 3.62 -17.65 6.37
C ASN A 734 4.17 -18.75 7.28
N ASP A 735 5.49 -18.72 7.53
CA ASP A 735 6.11 -19.59 8.52
C ASP A 735 5.53 -19.25 9.92
N GLY A 736 4.80 -20.18 10.52
CA GLY A 736 4.16 -19.97 11.82
C GLY A 736 2.80 -19.26 11.77
N ASP A 737 2.06 -19.35 10.65
CA ASP A 737 0.65 -18.97 10.62
C ASP A 737 -0.16 -19.74 11.67
N VAL A 738 -0.95 -19.04 12.49
CA VAL A 738 -1.59 -19.59 13.70
C VAL A 738 -2.60 -20.71 13.44
N ASN A 739 -3.05 -20.88 12.19
CA ASN A 739 -4.06 -21.88 11.83
C ASN A 739 -3.47 -23.24 11.40
N GLY A 740 -2.17 -23.32 11.16
CA GLY A 740 -1.43 -24.55 10.89
C GLY A 740 -1.49 -25.13 9.47
N TYR A 741 -1.94 -24.36 8.47
CA TYR A 741 -1.97 -24.80 7.06
C TYR A 741 -0.70 -24.40 6.29
N GLN A 742 -0.45 -25.01 5.13
CA GLN A 742 0.66 -24.60 4.24
C GLN A 742 0.20 -23.69 3.09
N TYR A 743 -1.03 -23.85 2.60
CA TYR A 743 -1.58 -23.05 1.51
C TYR A 743 -3.05 -22.74 1.75
N TYR A 744 -3.43 -21.53 1.35
CA TYR A 744 -4.80 -21.03 1.35
C TYR A 744 -5.30 -20.85 -0.08
N LEU A 745 -6.59 -21.11 -0.27
CA LEU A 745 -7.33 -20.86 -1.49
C LEU A 745 -8.66 -20.22 -1.09
N PHE A 746 -8.77 -18.91 -1.23
CA PHE A 746 -10.06 -18.23 -1.03
C PHE A 746 -10.79 -18.21 -2.37
N ALA A 747 -12.10 -18.49 -2.39
CA ALA A 747 -12.92 -18.44 -3.61
C ALA A 747 -14.16 -17.56 -3.38
N ASP A 748 -14.42 -16.59 -4.26
CA ASP A 748 -15.64 -15.79 -4.18
C ASP A 748 -16.86 -16.70 -4.42
N GLN A 749 -17.85 -16.63 -3.54
CA GLN A 749 -19.15 -17.26 -3.76
C GLN A 749 -20.24 -16.17 -3.84
N PRO A 750 -20.48 -15.59 -5.03
CA PRO A 750 -21.50 -14.58 -5.26
C PRO A 750 -22.91 -15.04 -4.87
N SER A 751 -23.79 -14.08 -4.64
CA SER A 751 -25.22 -14.33 -4.38
C SER A 751 -25.91 -15.13 -5.50
N TYR A 752 -25.55 -14.93 -6.78
CA TYR A 752 -26.05 -15.74 -7.90
C TYR A 752 -25.50 -17.18 -7.93
N HIS A 753 -24.34 -17.42 -7.32
CA HIS A 753 -23.82 -18.76 -7.00
C HIS A 753 -24.30 -19.25 -5.61
N GLN A 754 -25.41 -18.68 -5.14
CA GLN A 754 -26.11 -18.98 -3.88
C GLN A 754 -25.30 -18.71 -2.60
N GLY A 755 -24.11 -18.08 -2.68
CA GLY A 755 -23.20 -17.91 -1.54
C GLY A 755 -23.57 -16.78 -0.57
N PRO A 756 -22.58 -16.30 0.22
CA PRO A 756 -22.74 -15.15 1.11
C PRO A 756 -22.41 -13.81 0.42
N ASN A 757 -22.01 -13.83 -0.87
CA ASN A 757 -21.60 -12.65 -1.64
C ASN A 757 -20.27 -12.02 -1.17
N HIS A 758 -19.37 -12.88 -0.72
CA HIS A 758 -17.96 -12.58 -0.42
C HIS A 758 -17.14 -13.88 -0.54
N TYR A 759 -15.82 -13.75 -0.33
CA TYR A 759 -14.89 -14.86 -0.27
C TYR A 759 -15.26 -15.96 0.74
N VAL A 760 -15.11 -17.21 0.32
CA VAL A 760 -15.19 -18.43 1.14
C VAL A 760 -13.79 -19.05 1.20
N PRO A 761 -13.17 -19.17 2.40
CA PRO A 761 -11.80 -19.67 2.51
C PRO A 761 -11.72 -21.21 2.47
N MET A 762 -10.68 -21.71 1.82
CA MET A 762 -10.24 -23.10 1.82
C MET A 762 -8.75 -23.18 2.18
N ALA A 763 -8.29 -24.34 2.64
CA ALA A 763 -6.87 -24.57 2.91
C ALA A 763 -6.43 -26.02 2.66
N THR A 764 -5.11 -26.21 2.58
CA THR A 764 -4.46 -27.52 2.52
C THR A 764 -3.07 -27.52 3.17
N GLU A 765 -2.60 -28.71 3.54
CA GLU A 765 -1.23 -28.99 3.98
C GLU A 765 -0.34 -29.49 2.83
N ASP A 766 -0.93 -29.91 1.69
CA ASP A 766 -0.17 -30.31 0.49
C ASP A 766 -0.93 -29.91 -0.78
N ILE A 767 -0.43 -28.87 -1.45
CA ILE A 767 -0.97 -28.41 -2.74
C ILE A 767 -0.85 -29.47 -3.85
N ALA A 768 0.12 -30.39 -3.78
CA ALA A 768 0.30 -31.45 -4.79
C ALA A 768 -0.81 -32.52 -4.73
N SER A 769 -1.48 -32.68 -3.58
CA SER A 769 -2.58 -33.62 -3.36
C SER A 769 -3.90 -33.24 -4.06
N GLY A 770 -4.06 -31.96 -4.40
CA GLY A 770 -5.32 -31.39 -4.87
C GLY A 770 -6.48 -31.43 -3.86
N GLN A 771 -6.23 -31.84 -2.61
CA GLN A 771 -7.24 -31.92 -1.56
C GLN A 771 -7.34 -30.59 -0.82
N TRP A 772 -8.50 -29.96 -0.91
CA TRP A 772 -8.81 -28.68 -0.27
C TRP A 772 -10.00 -28.82 0.66
N THR A 773 -9.85 -28.35 1.89
CA THR A 773 -10.93 -28.30 2.89
C THR A 773 -11.50 -26.90 2.94
N VAL A 774 -12.82 -26.75 2.82
CA VAL A 774 -13.49 -25.46 3.04
C VAL A 774 -13.52 -25.17 4.54
N ILE A 775 -13.00 -24.00 4.93
CA ILE A 775 -12.76 -23.61 6.32
C ILE A 775 -13.48 -22.31 6.71
N GLY A 776 -14.55 -21.92 6.01
CA GLY A 776 -15.35 -20.73 6.34
C GLY A 776 -15.92 -20.72 7.77
N ASN A 777 -15.98 -21.87 8.45
CA ASN A 777 -16.32 -21.96 9.87
C ASN A 777 -15.19 -21.55 10.84
N LYS A 778 -13.94 -21.44 10.36
CA LYS A 778 -12.81 -20.81 11.09
C LYS A 778 -12.78 -19.29 10.90
N MET A 779 -13.36 -18.77 9.83
CA MET A 779 -13.37 -17.34 9.48
C MET A 779 -14.82 -16.79 9.51
N PRO A 780 -15.38 -16.47 10.69
CA PRO A 780 -16.72 -15.92 10.80
C PRO A 780 -16.82 -14.53 10.15
N GLU A 781 -18.02 -14.07 9.81
CA GLU A 781 -18.22 -12.79 9.09
C GLU A 781 -17.62 -11.55 9.78
N ALA A 782 -17.39 -11.59 11.09
CA ALA A 782 -16.76 -10.50 11.85
C ALA A 782 -15.23 -10.39 11.63
N ASN A 783 -14.60 -11.44 11.10
CA ASN A 783 -13.16 -11.48 10.80
C ASN A 783 -12.84 -10.98 9.38
N PHE A 784 -13.84 -10.63 8.57
CA PHE A 784 -13.62 -10.02 7.26
C PHE A 784 -13.45 -8.51 7.39
N PRO A 785 -12.52 -7.89 6.65
CA PRO A 785 -12.52 -6.45 6.52
C PRO A 785 -13.81 -6.01 5.81
N THR A 786 -14.34 -4.85 6.18
CA THR A 786 -15.63 -4.37 5.66
C THR A 786 -15.54 -2.90 5.25
N ASN A 787 -15.85 -2.59 4.00
CA ASN A 787 -15.86 -1.23 3.48
C ASN A 787 -16.97 -0.39 4.12
N SER A 788 -16.88 0.93 4.00
CA SER A 788 -17.85 1.90 4.55
C SER A 788 -19.25 1.80 3.94
N ASP A 789 -19.42 1.04 2.84
CA ASP A 789 -20.70 0.68 2.22
C ASP A 789 -21.31 -0.64 2.77
N GLY A 790 -20.60 -1.33 3.68
CA GLY A 790 -20.97 -2.65 4.20
C GLY A 790 -20.48 -3.83 3.36
N GLY A 791 -19.74 -3.58 2.27
CA GLY A 791 -19.20 -4.60 1.39
C GLY A 791 -18.00 -5.34 1.99
N LYS A 792 -17.90 -6.65 1.73
CA LYS A 792 -16.79 -7.52 2.13
C LYS A 792 -15.96 -7.95 0.90
N PRO A 793 -14.71 -8.43 1.07
CA PRO A 793 -13.87 -8.92 -0.02
C PRO A 793 -14.57 -9.87 -1.00
N ARG A 794 -14.64 -9.43 -2.26
CA ARG A 794 -14.76 -10.26 -3.46
C ARG A 794 -13.40 -10.27 -4.17
N HIS A 795 -13.34 -10.94 -5.33
CA HIS A 795 -12.13 -11.32 -6.07
C HIS A 795 -10.95 -10.33 -5.95
N GLY A 796 -9.79 -10.81 -5.45
CA GLY A 796 -8.54 -10.06 -5.28
C GLY A 796 -7.51 -10.84 -4.43
N THR A 797 -6.26 -10.34 -4.36
CA THR A 797 -5.10 -11.11 -3.89
C THR A 797 -4.65 -10.82 -2.46
N VAL A 798 -4.32 -11.88 -1.71
CA VAL A 798 -3.63 -11.82 -0.40
C VAL A 798 -2.11 -11.95 -0.61
N LEU A 799 -1.35 -11.06 0.03
CA LEU A 799 0.10 -10.94 -0.09
C LEU A 799 0.79 -11.07 1.28
N PRO A 800 1.66 -12.07 1.49
CA PRO A 800 2.63 -12.13 2.58
C PRO A 800 3.49 -10.86 2.68
N VAL A 801 3.64 -10.32 3.90
CA VAL A 801 4.46 -9.12 4.17
C VAL A 801 5.28 -9.25 5.46
N THR A 802 6.45 -8.61 5.46
CA THR A 802 7.34 -8.53 6.64
C THR A 802 6.77 -7.60 7.70
N ARG A 803 7.23 -7.71 8.95
CA ARG A 803 6.79 -6.84 10.05
C ARG A 803 6.96 -5.35 9.72
N ALA A 804 8.08 -4.99 9.08
CA ALA A 804 8.35 -3.61 8.67
C ALA A 804 7.42 -3.11 7.55
N GLN A 805 7.06 -3.97 6.59
CA GLN A 805 6.10 -3.66 5.52
C GLN A 805 4.68 -3.50 6.10
N TYR A 806 4.26 -4.44 6.95
CA TYR A 806 2.98 -4.40 7.67
C TYR A 806 2.82 -3.14 8.54
N GLN A 807 3.84 -2.77 9.32
CA GLN A 807 3.82 -1.58 10.16
C GLN A 807 3.57 -0.30 9.35
N LYS A 808 4.24 -0.12 8.20
CA LYS A 808 4.00 1.05 7.32
C LYS A 808 2.55 1.13 6.85
N VAL A 809 1.96 0.00 6.46
CA VAL A 809 0.57 -0.10 6.00
C VAL A 809 -0.41 0.25 7.13
N LEU A 810 -0.14 -0.19 8.37
CA LEU A 810 -0.92 0.25 9.52
C LEU A 810 -0.72 1.75 9.82
N GLU A 811 0.51 2.27 9.83
CA GLU A 811 0.78 3.68 10.13
C GLU A 811 0.09 4.63 9.13
N ALA A 812 0.00 4.23 7.86
CA ALA A 812 -0.64 5.01 6.81
C ALA A 812 -2.18 4.94 6.85
N TYR A 813 -2.76 3.76 7.12
CA TYR A 813 -4.18 3.51 6.88
C TYR A 813 -4.98 3.04 8.09
N ALA A 814 -4.34 2.66 9.21
CA ALA A 814 -4.97 2.32 10.48
C ALA A 814 -4.10 2.77 11.69
N PRO A 815 -3.83 4.09 11.85
CA PRO A 815 -2.87 4.59 12.85
C PRO A 815 -3.29 4.39 14.32
N ALA A 816 -4.55 4.02 14.59
CA ALA A 816 -5.04 3.60 15.90
C ALA A 816 -4.82 2.10 16.21
N VAL A 817 -4.27 1.34 15.25
CA VAL A 817 -3.84 -0.07 15.36
C VAL A 817 -2.32 -0.18 15.20
N ALA A 818 -1.68 0.78 14.53
CA ALA A 818 -0.23 0.85 14.37
C ALA A 818 0.48 1.15 15.70
N VAL A 819 1.10 0.15 16.32
CA VAL A 819 1.88 0.35 17.55
C VAL A 819 3.17 1.09 17.23
N LYS A 820 3.38 2.25 17.85
CA LYS A 820 4.54 3.12 17.65
C LYS A 820 5.63 2.89 18.69
N SER A 821 5.25 2.53 19.91
CA SER A 821 6.18 2.14 20.97
C SER A 821 5.51 1.30 22.05
N VAL A 822 6.30 0.44 22.69
CA VAL A 822 5.92 -0.41 23.81
C VAL A 822 6.79 -0.01 25.01
N ASP A 823 6.21 0.12 26.20
CA ASP A 823 7.00 0.37 27.41
C ASP A 823 7.89 -0.84 27.76
N ALA A 824 9.01 -0.59 28.46
CA ALA A 824 10.00 -1.62 28.74
C ALA A 824 9.46 -2.71 29.69
N LEU A 825 9.26 -3.92 29.15
CA LEU A 825 8.75 -5.07 29.91
C LEU A 825 9.91 -5.82 30.60
N SER A 826 9.73 -6.17 31.86
CA SER A 826 10.72 -6.93 32.63
C SER A 826 10.08 -7.77 33.74
N ALA A 827 10.76 -8.85 34.12
CA ALA A 827 10.40 -9.69 35.26
C ALA A 827 11.65 -10.11 36.04
N GLU A 828 11.50 -10.37 37.34
CA GLU A 828 12.55 -10.96 38.17
C GLU A 828 12.11 -12.34 38.68
N THR A 829 13.07 -13.27 38.75
CA THR A 829 12.89 -14.58 39.39
C THR A 829 14.15 -14.99 40.15
N THR A 830 14.12 -16.12 40.84
CA THR A 830 15.31 -16.75 41.45
C THR A 830 15.69 -18.05 40.76
N VAL A 831 16.95 -18.46 40.89
CA VAL A 831 17.47 -19.68 40.23
C VAL A 831 16.61 -20.91 40.54
N GLY A 832 16.10 -21.55 39.49
CA GLY A 832 15.24 -22.73 39.56
C GLY A 832 13.74 -22.42 39.70
N VAL A 833 13.33 -21.16 39.78
CA VAL A 833 11.93 -20.72 39.81
C VAL A 833 11.56 -20.12 38.45
N ALA A 834 10.46 -20.59 37.86
CA ALA A 834 9.93 -20.02 36.62
C ALA A 834 9.47 -18.56 36.86
N PRO A 835 9.84 -17.60 35.99
CA PRO A 835 9.45 -16.21 36.17
C PRO A 835 7.95 -16.01 35.89
N THR A 836 7.32 -15.12 36.66
CA THR A 836 6.01 -14.56 36.31
C THR A 836 6.24 -13.33 35.43
N LEU A 837 5.83 -13.41 34.16
CA LEU A 837 5.93 -12.29 33.22
C LEU A 837 4.77 -11.30 33.41
N PRO A 838 4.89 -10.04 32.92
CA PRO A 838 3.79 -9.08 32.96
C PRO A 838 2.56 -9.60 32.19
N GLU A 839 1.38 -9.54 32.81
CA GLU A 839 0.11 -9.95 32.17
C GLU A 839 -0.28 -9.00 31.03
N THR A 840 0.17 -7.74 31.08
CA THR A 840 -0.13 -6.70 30.09
C THR A 840 1.11 -5.92 29.64
N ALA A 841 1.04 -5.36 28.45
CA ALA A 841 1.97 -4.36 27.91
C ALA A 841 1.29 -3.00 27.73
N HIS A 842 1.99 -1.92 28.05
CA HIS A 842 1.53 -0.56 27.75
C HIS A 842 1.98 -0.16 26.34
N LEU A 843 1.01 0.13 25.47
CA LEU A 843 1.25 0.52 24.08
C LEU A 843 0.97 2.01 23.87
N THR A 844 1.76 2.64 23.01
CA THR A 844 1.43 3.91 22.35
C THR A 844 1.26 3.67 20.85
N HIS A 845 0.13 4.09 20.30
CA HIS A 845 -0.19 3.95 18.87
C HIS A 845 0.27 5.15 18.04
N ALA A 846 0.24 5.02 16.70
CA ALA A 846 0.72 6.05 15.79
C ALA A 846 -0.14 7.33 15.81
N ASP A 847 -1.45 7.19 16.07
CA ASP A 847 -2.37 8.32 16.30
C ASP A 847 -2.14 9.05 17.64
N GLY A 848 -1.33 8.48 18.53
CA GLY A 848 -1.03 9.01 19.87
C GLY A 848 -1.97 8.54 20.97
N SER A 849 -2.89 7.62 20.70
CA SER A 849 -3.65 6.90 21.74
C SER A 849 -2.74 5.91 22.50
N VAL A 850 -3.19 5.51 23.70
CA VAL A 850 -2.47 4.56 24.56
C VAL A 850 -3.40 3.50 25.13
N SER A 851 -2.88 2.28 25.33
CA SER A 851 -3.67 1.13 25.80
C SER A 851 -2.82 0.11 26.54
N ASP A 852 -3.31 -0.35 27.70
CA ASP A 852 -2.81 -1.56 28.36
C ASP A 852 -3.50 -2.79 27.76
N VAL A 853 -2.72 -3.70 27.17
CA VAL A 853 -3.24 -4.88 26.44
C VAL A 853 -2.64 -6.17 26.98
N ALA A 854 -3.40 -7.27 26.98
CA ALA A 854 -2.90 -8.57 27.44
C ALA A 854 -1.80 -9.11 26.50
N VAL A 855 -0.82 -9.82 27.06
CA VAL A 855 0.26 -10.46 26.30
C VAL A 855 0.20 -11.98 26.47
N GLU A 856 0.28 -12.70 25.34
CA GLU A 856 0.56 -14.14 25.31
C GLU A 856 2.07 -14.34 25.14
N TRP A 857 2.70 -15.12 26.02
CA TRP A 857 4.15 -15.28 26.10
C TRP A 857 4.61 -16.67 25.67
N ASP A 858 5.77 -16.73 25.01
CA ASP A 858 6.44 -17.98 24.64
C ASP A 858 6.76 -18.85 25.87
N ALA A 859 6.70 -20.17 25.68
CA ALA A 859 7.03 -21.13 26.72
C ALA A 859 8.53 -21.09 27.10
N ILE A 860 8.81 -20.78 28.37
CA ILE A 860 10.18 -20.62 28.87
C ILE A 860 10.78 -21.98 29.27
N ASP A 861 11.82 -22.42 28.56
CA ASP A 861 12.57 -23.62 28.95
C ASP A 861 13.29 -23.45 30.30
N ALA A 862 13.25 -24.49 31.14
CA ALA A 862 13.79 -24.44 32.50
C ALA A 862 15.31 -24.20 32.57
N SER A 863 16.05 -24.41 31.48
CA SER A 863 17.48 -24.11 31.41
C SER A 863 17.80 -22.61 31.44
N PHE A 864 16.90 -21.74 30.97
CA PHE A 864 17.11 -20.28 30.97
C PHE A 864 17.17 -19.70 32.39
N TYR A 865 16.39 -20.24 33.33
CA TYR A 865 16.39 -19.84 34.75
C TYR A 865 17.11 -20.83 35.68
N ALA A 866 17.88 -21.78 35.14
CA ALA A 866 18.68 -22.74 35.91
C ALA A 866 19.99 -22.14 36.50
N LYS A 867 20.34 -20.90 36.16
CA LYS A 867 21.54 -20.16 36.62
C LYS A 867 21.22 -18.66 36.70
N THR A 868 22.04 -17.92 37.44
CA THR A 868 21.95 -16.45 37.48
C THR A 868 22.31 -15.82 36.14
N GLY A 869 21.63 -14.74 35.75
CA GLY A 869 21.87 -14.03 34.49
C GLY A 869 20.65 -13.25 34.02
N THR A 870 20.63 -12.92 32.73
CA THR A 870 19.52 -12.23 32.06
C THR A 870 19.22 -12.86 30.71
N PHE A 871 17.94 -12.99 30.36
CA PHE A 871 17.48 -13.44 29.04
C PHE A 871 16.23 -12.68 28.61
N THR A 872 15.86 -12.70 27.33
CA THR A 872 14.57 -12.18 26.86
C THR A 872 13.59 -13.32 26.59
N VAL A 873 12.30 -13.04 26.79
CA VAL A 873 11.18 -13.89 26.36
C VAL A 873 10.34 -13.09 25.39
N LYS A 874 9.93 -13.72 24.28
CA LYS A 874 9.04 -13.10 23.28
C LYS A 874 7.57 -13.36 23.63
N GLY A 875 6.70 -12.46 23.20
CA GLY A 875 5.26 -12.61 23.29
C GLY A 875 4.56 -11.79 22.22
N ILE A 876 3.24 -11.93 22.13
CA ILE A 876 2.38 -11.23 21.18
C ILE A 876 1.22 -10.59 21.94
N THR A 877 0.96 -9.31 21.68
CA THR A 877 -0.18 -8.60 22.26
C THR A 877 -1.51 -9.10 21.67
N GLN A 878 -2.55 -9.15 22.50
CA GLN A 878 -3.84 -9.75 22.14
C GLN A 878 -4.88 -8.73 21.62
N ASP A 879 -4.44 -7.50 21.33
CA ASP A 879 -5.21 -6.48 20.61
C ASP A 879 -5.07 -6.64 19.08
N ASP A 880 -5.80 -5.83 18.32
CA ASP A 880 -5.87 -5.93 16.86
C ASP A 880 -4.54 -5.69 16.13
N SER A 881 -3.53 -5.09 16.78
CA SER A 881 -2.19 -4.91 16.20
C SER A 881 -1.39 -6.21 16.09
N ARG A 882 -1.62 -7.16 17.03
CA ARG A 882 -0.79 -8.35 17.28
C ARG A 882 0.71 -8.01 17.24
N MET A 883 1.10 -7.07 18.08
CA MET A 883 2.47 -6.56 18.18
C MET A 883 3.38 -7.58 18.88
N PRO A 884 4.52 -7.98 18.29
CA PRO A 884 5.55 -8.73 18.97
C PRO A 884 6.21 -7.88 20.06
N VAL A 885 6.36 -8.45 21.25
CA VAL A 885 6.96 -7.80 22.42
C VAL A 885 8.03 -8.69 23.04
N GLU A 886 9.01 -8.10 23.73
CA GLU A 886 10.02 -8.83 24.49
C GLU A 886 10.07 -8.35 25.94
N ALA A 887 10.07 -9.29 26.90
CA ALA A 887 10.33 -9.00 28.31
C ALA A 887 11.74 -9.44 28.69
N THR A 888 12.47 -8.56 29.39
CA THR A 888 13.78 -8.91 29.98
C THR A 888 13.58 -9.61 31.33
N VAL A 889 13.98 -10.87 31.43
CA VAL A 889 13.96 -11.64 32.67
C VAL A 889 15.32 -11.57 33.35
N ILE A 890 15.34 -11.21 34.63
CA ILE A 890 16.52 -11.24 35.51
C ILE A 890 16.41 -12.44 36.46
N VAL A 891 17.45 -13.26 36.51
CA VAL A 891 17.53 -14.45 37.37
C VAL A 891 18.49 -14.19 38.52
N ASN A 892 17.94 -13.94 39.70
CA ASN A 892 18.68 -13.66 40.93
C ASN A 892 19.14 -14.96 41.61
N GLY A 893 20.33 -14.94 42.22
CA GLY A 893 20.81 -16.07 43.02
C GLY A 893 20.14 -16.12 44.40
N ILE A 894 19.93 -17.30 44.94
CA ILE A 894 19.30 -17.51 46.25
C ILE A 894 20.15 -16.86 47.35
N ASP A 895 19.62 -15.84 48.03
CA ASP A 895 20.36 -15.04 49.01
C ASP A 895 20.72 -15.84 50.28
N LEU A 896 22.01 -15.85 50.63
CA LEU A 896 22.54 -16.50 51.84
C LEU A 896 22.34 -15.71 53.14
N SER A 897 21.77 -14.50 53.13
CA SER A 897 21.59 -13.66 54.34
C SER A 897 20.87 -14.34 55.51
N LYS A 898 20.07 -15.38 55.24
CA LYS A 898 19.34 -16.19 56.23
C LYS A 898 20.00 -17.53 56.57
N ALA A 899 21.13 -17.87 55.95
CA ALA A 899 21.77 -19.16 56.16
C ALA A 899 22.45 -19.21 57.54
N THR A 900 22.24 -20.31 58.26
CA THR A 900 22.96 -20.59 59.52
C THR A 900 24.39 -20.96 59.17
N VAL A 901 25.34 -20.13 59.59
CA VAL A 901 26.79 -20.38 59.45
C VAL A 901 27.33 -20.88 60.79
N THR A 902 27.62 -22.16 60.86
CA THR A 902 28.27 -22.79 62.03
C THR A 902 29.76 -22.94 61.76
N VAL A 903 30.59 -22.65 62.77
CA VAL A 903 32.05 -22.67 62.70
C VAL A 903 32.54 -23.57 63.82
N GLU A 904 33.22 -24.68 63.51
CA GLU A 904 33.72 -25.60 64.55
C GLU A 904 35.18 -26.03 64.31
N PRO A 905 36.06 -25.96 65.33
CA PRO A 905 35.82 -25.40 66.67
C PRO A 905 35.63 -23.86 66.62
N ASN A 906 34.70 -23.35 67.42
CA ASN A 906 34.45 -21.89 67.56
C ASN A 906 35.43 -21.17 68.53
N GLU A 907 36.36 -21.90 69.14
CA GLU A 907 37.44 -21.35 69.99
C GLU A 907 38.80 -21.94 69.64
N PHE A 908 39.82 -21.09 69.62
CA PHE A 908 41.24 -21.44 69.44
C PHE A 908 42.12 -20.78 70.51
N THR A 909 43.38 -21.20 70.60
CA THR A 909 44.45 -20.46 71.29
C THR A 909 45.41 -19.86 70.28
N ALA A 910 45.91 -18.65 70.54
CA ALA A 910 46.89 -17.98 69.69
C ALA A 910 48.28 -18.66 69.77
N ASP A 911 48.84 -18.98 68.61
CA ASP A 911 50.16 -19.61 68.41
C ASP A 911 50.99 -18.91 67.32
N GLY A 912 50.47 -17.81 66.74
CA GLY A 912 51.08 -17.07 65.63
C GLY A 912 50.68 -17.54 64.23
N ALA A 913 49.83 -18.57 64.08
CA ALA A 913 49.35 -19.06 62.80
C ALA A 913 47.85 -18.77 62.58
N ALA A 914 47.49 -18.44 61.34
CA ALA A 914 46.11 -18.17 60.93
C ALA A 914 45.16 -19.35 61.22
N LYS A 915 43.91 -19.02 61.59
CA LYS A 915 42.84 -19.96 61.92
C LYS A 915 41.79 -19.96 60.81
N GLU A 916 41.60 -21.11 60.19
CA GLU A 916 40.63 -21.34 59.12
C GLU A 916 39.77 -22.56 59.53
N PRO A 917 38.90 -22.41 60.55
CA PRO A 917 38.00 -23.47 61.01
C PRO A 917 37.06 -23.95 59.90
N ALA A 918 36.64 -25.21 59.96
CA ALA A 918 35.67 -25.74 59.01
C ALA A 918 34.32 -25.04 59.18
N VAL A 919 33.77 -24.53 58.07
CA VAL A 919 32.48 -23.84 58.02
C VAL A 919 31.39 -24.83 57.57
N THR A 920 30.27 -24.84 58.26
CA THR A 920 29.06 -25.54 57.83
C THR A 920 27.95 -24.51 57.61
N VAL A 921 27.54 -24.33 56.36
CA VAL A 921 26.47 -23.39 55.96
C VAL A 921 25.19 -24.19 55.72
N VAL A 922 24.10 -23.82 56.38
CA VAL A 922 22.79 -24.47 56.24
C VAL A 922 21.72 -23.42 55.93
N LEU A 923 21.04 -23.55 54.79
CA LEU A 923 19.89 -22.73 54.42
C LEU A 923 18.66 -23.62 54.26
N ASP A 924 17.55 -23.25 54.89
CA ASP A 924 16.25 -23.97 54.84
C ASP A 924 16.35 -25.49 55.10
N GLY A 925 17.29 -25.89 55.96
CA GLY A 925 17.57 -27.28 56.33
C GLY A 925 18.53 -28.04 55.40
N ALA A 926 18.92 -27.46 54.26
CA ALA A 926 19.92 -28.03 53.35
C ALA A 926 21.33 -27.54 53.69
N THR A 927 22.27 -28.47 53.89
CA THR A 927 23.70 -28.15 54.03
C THR A 927 24.29 -27.84 52.66
N LEU A 928 24.93 -26.68 52.53
CA LEU A 928 25.52 -26.19 51.28
C LEU A 928 26.99 -26.60 51.16
N LYS A 929 27.53 -26.64 49.94
CA LYS A 929 28.89 -27.08 49.64
C LYS A 929 29.84 -25.93 49.28
N GLU A 930 30.92 -25.78 50.05
CA GLU A 930 32.01 -24.85 49.75
C GLU A 930 32.65 -25.15 48.38
N GLY A 931 33.00 -24.09 47.64
CA GLY A 931 33.55 -24.14 46.29
C GLY A 931 32.52 -24.42 45.18
N ALA A 932 31.25 -24.66 45.52
CA ALA A 932 30.16 -24.88 44.56
C ALA A 932 28.95 -23.95 44.82
N ASP A 933 28.49 -23.92 46.07
CA ASP A 933 27.34 -23.12 46.53
C ASP A 933 27.77 -21.82 47.23
N TYR A 934 29.00 -21.76 47.75
CA TYR A 934 29.58 -20.56 48.36
C TYR A 934 31.12 -20.60 48.36
N THR A 935 31.74 -19.46 48.65
CA THR A 935 33.16 -19.33 49.03
C THR A 935 33.27 -18.73 50.43
N VAL A 936 34.42 -18.91 51.09
CA VAL A 936 34.69 -18.37 52.43
C VAL A 936 35.91 -17.44 52.41
N ALA A 937 35.92 -16.44 53.28
CA ALA A 937 37.05 -15.57 53.55
C ALA A 937 37.15 -15.27 55.05
N TYR A 938 38.37 -15.22 55.58
CA TYR A 938 38.64 -15.01 57.01
C TYR A 938 39.28 -13.65 57.26
N THR A 939 38.94 -13.02 58.38
CA THR A 939 39.52 -11.75 58.85
C THR A 939 39.77 -11.79 60.35
N ASN A 940 40.78 -11.05 60.82
CA ASN A 940 41.24 -11.01 62.21
C ASN A 940 41.59 -12.39 62.81
N ASN A 941 42.00 -13.35 61.97
CA ASN A 941 42.10 -14.78 62.32
C ASN A 941 43.50 -15.25 62.77
N VAL A 942 44.35 -14.36 63.29
CA VAL A 942 45.73 -14.69 63.73
C VAL A 942 45.96 -14.32 65.20
N GLU A 943 45.67 -13.07 65.55
CA GLU A 943 45.90 -12.51 66.89
C GLU A 943 44.77 -12.85 67.87
N PRO A 944 45.01 -12.78 69.20
CA PRO A 944 43.96 -12.94 70.20
C PRO A 944 42.82 -11.92 70.03
N GLY A 945 41.57 -12.39 69.97
CA GLY A 945 40.40 -11.56 69.75
C GLY A 945 39.23 -12.32 69.11
N THR A 946 38.31 -11.57 68.52
CA THR A 946 37.19 -12.12 67.73
C THR A 946 37.55 -12.08 66.25
N ALA A 947 37.69 -13.27 65.65
CA ALA A 947 37.85 -13.45 64.23
C ALA A 947 36.49 -13.56 63.54
N THR A 948 36.42 -13.17 62.27
CA THR A 948 35.19 -13.22 61.45
C THR A 948 35.45 -14.06 60.20
N VAL A 949 34.53 -14.97 59.92
CA VAL A 949 34.42 -15.64 58.62
C VAL A 949 33.23 -15.08 57.84
N THR A 950 33.47 -14.72 56.59
CA THR A 950 32.44 -14.26 55.65
C THR A 950 32.23 -15.30 54.57
N VAL A 951 31.00 -15.76 54.45
CA VAL A 951 30.50 -16.66 53.40
C VAL A 951 29.91 -15.81 52.28
N THR A 952 30.30 -16.07 51.04
CA THR A 952 29.77 -15.39 49.83
C THR A 952 29.10 -16.40 48.92
N GLY A 953 27.88 -16.12 48.45
CA GLY A 953 27.13 -17.03 47.59
C GLY A 953 27.81 -17.29 46.25
N ALA A 954 27.69 -18.53 45.75
CA ALA A 954 28.21 -18.96 44.46
C ALA A 954 27.25 -19.93 43.75
N GLY A 955 27.46 -20.14 42.45
CA GLY A 955 26.67 -21.07 41.64
C GLY A 955 25.22 -20.60 41.48
N LYS A 956 24.32 -21.13 42.30
CA LYS A 956 22.90 -20.74 42.37
C LYS A 956 22.56 -19.79 43.53
N TYR A 957 23.52 -19.52 44.42
CA TYR A 957 23.34 -18.66 45.59
C TYR A 957 23.98 -17.28 45.38
N SER A 958 23.51 -16.28 46.13
CA SER A 958 24.01 -14.90 46.11
C SER A 958 24.13 -14.34 47.54
N GLY A 959 24.48 -13.06 47.66
CA GLY A 959 24.59 -12.38 48.95
C GLY A 959 25.79 -12.82 49.78
N THR A 960 25.84 -12.32 51.02
CA THR A 960 26.87 -12.67 52.00
C THR A 960 26.26 -12.81 53.39
N VAL A 961 26.84 -13.72 54.18
CA VAL A 961 26.52 -13.93 55.60
C VAL A 961 27.82 -14.18 56.35
N SER A 962 27.90 -13.86 57.64
CA SER A 962 29.14 -13.98 58.41
C SER A 962 28.89 -14.56 59.79
N ALA A 963 29.88 -15.31 60.28
CA ALA A 963 29.96 -15.83 61.64
C ALA A 963 31.28 -15.41 62.29
N THR A 964 31.38 -15.58 63.61
CA THR A 964 32.57 -15.24 64.38
C THR A 964 33.05 -16.41 65.23
N PHE A 965 34.34 -16.42 65.52
CA PHE A 965 34.98 -17.38 66.42
C PHE A 965 36.05 -16.67 67.25
N THR A 966 36.44 -17.24 68.39
CA THR A 966 37.31 -16.57 69.36
C THR A 966 38.71 -17.18 69.37
N ILE A 967 39.74 -16.34 69.24
CA ILE A 967 41.14 -16.72 69.48
C ILE A 967 41.51 -16.22 70.87
N LYS A 968 41.71 -17.14 71.82
CA LYS A 968 42.15 -16.84 73.18
C LYS A 968 43.66 -16.60 73.23
N ALA A 969 44.10 -15.69 74.09
CA ALA A 969 45.52 -15.52 74.37
C ALA A 969 46.08 -16.79 75.03
N ALA A 970 47.34 -17.12 74.74
CA ALA A 970 48.02 -18.23 75.40
C ALA A 970 48.37 -17.86 76.86
N GLU A 971 48.01 -18.74 77.80
CA GLU A 971 48.37 -18.62 79.22
C GLU A 971 49.90 -18.61 79.41
N PRO A 972 50.51 -17.60 80.06
CA PRO A 972 51.94 -17.57 80.35
C PRO A 972 52.36 -18.70 81.29
N GLY A 973 53.15 -19.64 80.78
CA GLY A 973 53.44 -20.91 81.46
C GLY A 973 54.48 -20.86 82.59
N SER A 974 54.28 -21.76 83.55
CA SER A 974 55.21 -22.27 84.58
C SER A 974 55.50 -21.41 85.83
N THR A 975 55.33 -22.06 86.98
CA THR A 975 55.76 -21.62 88.32
C THR A 975 57.03 -22.38 88.75
N LEU A 976 57.71 -21.84 89.76
CA LEU A 976 58.98 -22.34 90.31
C LEU A 976 58.82 -23.70 91.05
N ASP A 977 59.40 -24.78 90.52
CA ASP A 977 59.40 -26.13 91.12
C ASP A 977 60.67 -26.40 91.94
N LYS A 978 60.54 -26.33 93.27
CA LYS A 978 61.60 -26.69 94.23
C LYS A 978 61.55 -28.14 94.73
N SER A 979 60.55 -28.94 94.33
CA SER A 979 60.24 -30.24 94.96
C SER A 979 61.40 -31.24 94.94
N LYS A 980 62.11 -31.33 93.81
CA LYS A 980 63.21 -32.28 93.59
C LYS A 980 64.43 -31.94 94.45
N LEU A 981 64.75 -30.64 94.60
CA LEU A 981 65.82 -30.15 95.46
C LEU A 981 65.51 -30.43 96.94
N GLN A 982 64.26 -30.18 97.36
CA GLN A 982 63.80 -30.44 98.72
C GLN A 982 63.91 -31.93 99.07
N ALA A 983 63.41 -32.80 98.18
CA ALA A 983 63.46 -34.26 98.36
C ALA A 983 64.89 -34.80 98.48
N LEU A 984 65.86 -34.25 97.73
CA LEU A 984 67.26 -34.66 97.85
C LEU A 984 67.89 -34.20 99.18
N VAL A 985 67.66 -32.94 99.59
CA VAL A 985 68.11 -32.42 100.89
C VAL A 985 67.53 -33.27 102.04
N ASP A 986 66.25 -33.61 101.99
CA ASP A 986 65.58 -34.44 102.99
C ASP A 986 66.09 -35.89 103.04
N LYS A 987 66.54 -36.44 101.90
CA LYS A 987 67.15 -37.77 101.82
C LYS A 987 68.54 -37.84 102.48
N VAL A 988 69.29 -36.74 102.48
CA VAL A 988 70.72 -36.75 102.85
C VAL A 988 71.06 -36.00 104.14
N LYS A 989 70.13 -35.21 104.70
CA LYS A 989 70.27 -34.56 106.02
C LYS A 989 70.59 -35.52 107.18
N GLY A 990 70.30 -36.82 107.02
CA GLY A 990 70.58 -37.86 108.01
C GLY A 990 71.94 -38.56 107.85
N TYR A 991 72.78 -38.15 106.90
CA TYR A 991 74.12 -38.72 106.74
C TYR A 991 75.09 -38.16 107.78
N ASN A 992 76.09 -38.95 108.21
CA ASN A 992 77.07 -38.53 109.22
C ASN A 992 78.51 -38.72 108.70
N LYS A 993 79.42 -37.78 108.99
CA LYS A 993 80.86 -37.85 108.60
C LYS A 993 81.54 -39.13 109.10
N ALA A 994 81.03 -39.75 110.18
CA ALA A 994 81.51 -41.02 110.68
C ALA A 994 81.39 -42.19 109.68
N ASP A 995 80.36 -42.22 108.83
CA ASP A 995 80.02 -43.39 108.00
C ASP A 995 80.84 -43.48 106.70
N TYR A 996 81.45 -42.36 106.31
CA TYR A 996 82.13 -42.18 105.02
C TYR A 996 83.66 -42.08 105.18
N GLN A 997 84.39 -42.55 104.18
CA GLN A 997 85.87 -42.54 104.15
C GLN A 997 86.45 -41.44 103.25
N SER A 998 85.67 -40.89 102.33
CA SER A 998 86.06 -39.75 101.48
C SER A 998 84.84 -39.00 100.94
N GLY A 999 85.06 -37.82 100.36
CA GLY A 999 84.03 -36.98 99.73
C GLY A 999 83.26 -36.02 100.65
N TRP A 1000 83.30 -36.23 101.97
CA TRP A 1000 82.40 -35.55 102.92
C TRP A 1000 82.41 -34.02 102.86
N ASP A 1001 83.57 -33.38 102.83
CA ASP A 1001 83.64 -31.92 103.00
C ASP A 1001 83.12 -31.16 101.77
N ALA A 1002 83.16 -31.77 100.58
CA ALA A 1002 82.48 -31.25 99.38
C ALA A 1002 80.96 -31.44 99.45
N PHE A 1003 80.49 -32.58 100.00
CA PHE A 1003 79.07 -32.83 100.26
C PHE A 1003 78.48 -31.85 101.27
N ALA A 1004 79.18 -31.55 102.36
CA ALA A 1004 78.74 -30.60 103.38
C ALA A 1004 78.53 -29.19 102.79
N VAL A 1005 79.43 -28.71 101.92
CA VAL A 1005 79.30 -27.43 101.23
C VAL A 1005 78.12 -27.45 100.24
N ALA A 1006 77.98 -28.50 99.43
CA ALA A 1006 76.87 -28.62 98.47
C ALA A 1006 75.50 -28.73 99.14
N LEU A 1007 75.42 -29.33 100.34
CA LEU A 1007 74.19 -29.40 101.13
C LEU A 1007 73.78 -28.03 101.69
N ALA A 1008 74.74 -27.20 102.12
CA ALA A 1008 74.48 -25.84 102.58
C ALA A 1008 74.02 -24.93 101.42
N ASP A 1009 74.67 -24.99 100.26
CA ASP A 1009 74.28 -24.30 99.02
C ASP A 1009 72.83 -24.66 98.62
N ALA A 1010 72.51 -25.96 98.59
CA ALA A 1010 71.16 -26.47 98.31
C ALA A 1010 70.10 -25.98 99.32
N GLN A 1011 70.41 -25.96 100.61
CA GLN A 1011 69.50 -25.46 101.66
C GLN A 1011 69.25 -23.95 101.53
N GLN A 1012 70.27 -23.16 101.16
CA GLN A 1012 70.13 -21.73 100.97
C GLN A 1012 69.33 -21.37 99.71
N VAL A 1013 69.53 -22.11 98.61
CA VAL A 1013 68.77 -21.96 97.35
C VAL A 1013 67.29 -22.36 97.54
N LEU A 1014 67.02 -23.44 98.29
CA LEU A 1014 65.65 -23.82 98.65
C LEU A 1014 64.87 -22.70 99.32
N GLN A 1015 65.47 -22.06 100.33
CA GLN A 1015 64.82 -21.00 101.07
C GLN A 1015 64.64 -19.74 100.22
N ASN A 1016 65.68 -19.30 99.51
CA ASN A 1016 65.76 -17.90 99.07
C ASN A 1016 65.64 -17.67 97.55
N SER A 1017 65.96 -18.65 96.69
CA SER A 1017 65.98 -18.40 95.24
C SER A 1017 64.57 -18.28 94.64
N THR A 1018 64.43 -17.42 93.65
CA THR A 1018 63.23 -17.28 92.79
C THR A 1018 63.47 -17.72 91.35
N ASP A 1019 64.65 -18.26 91.02
CA ASP A 1019 65.03 -18.72 89.67
C ASP A 1019 65.12 -20.27 89.61
N GLN A 1020 64.40 -20.87 88.65
CA GLN A 1020 64.43 -22.31 88.44
C GLN A 1020 65.84 -22.79 88.05
N GLN A 1021 66.62 -22.01 87.31
CA GLN A 1021 67.97 -22.41 86.97
C GLN A 1021 68.89 -22.51 88.19
N GLU A 1022 68.71 -21.67 89.22
CA GLU A 1022 69.48 -21.82 90.46
C GLU A 1022 69.09 -23.08 91.22
N VAL A 1023 67.78 -23.37 91.30
CA VAL A 1023 67.24 -24.59 91.91
C VAL A 1023 67.78 -25.85 91.21
N ASP A 1024 67.77 -25.88 89.89
CA ASP A 1024 68.28 -27.02 89.09
C ASP A 1024 69.81 -27.15 89.19
N LYS A 1025 70.55 -26.04 89.23
CA LYS A 1025 72.00 -26.02 89.46
C LYS A 1025 72.35 -26.55 90.86
N ALA A 1026 71.62 -26.14 91.90
CA ALA A 1026 71.81 -26.61 93.26
C ALA A 1026 71.49 -28.11 93.41
N LEU A 1027 70.43 -28.59 92.76
CA LEU A 1027 70.07 -30.01 92.70
C LEU A 1027 71.20 -30.83 92.08
N SER A 1028 71.71 -30.37 90.93
CA SER A 1028 72.81 -31.00 90.21
C SER A 1028 74.11 -31.03 91.03
N ARG A 1029 74.43 -29.95 91.74
CA ARG A 1029 75.60 -29.86 92.65
C ARG A 1029 75.48 -30.85 93.81
N LEU A 1030 74.34 -30.85 94.51
CA LEU A 1030 74.13 -31.72 95.67
C LEU A 1030 74.15 -33.20 95.24
N GLN A 1031 73.47 -33.57 94.16
CA GLN A 1031 73.48 -34.96 93.66
C GLN A 1031 74.91 -35.40 93.31
N SER A 1032 75.66 -34.58 92.55
CA SER A 1032 77.04 -34.89 92.19
C SER A 1032 78.02 -34.93 93.37
N ALA A 1033 77.67 -34.34 94.53
CA ALA A 1033 78.44 -34.46 95.76
C ALA A 1033 78.05 -35.69 96.59
N VAL A 1034 76.76 -36.06 96.59
CA VAL A 1034 76.23 -37.30 97.17
C VAL A 1034 76.82 -38.53 96.46
N ASP A 1035 76.88 -38.51 95.13
CA ASP A 1035 77.42 -39.62 94.31
C ASP A 1035 78.93 -39.84 94.51
N LYS A 1036 79.63 -38.88 95.13
CA LYS A 1036 81.06 -38.94 95.47
C LYS A 1036 81.33 -39.32 96.93
N LEU A 1037 80.29 -39.56 97.73
CA LEU A 1037 80.44 -40.07 99.10
C LEU A 1037 80.74 -41.57 99.11
N VAL A 1038 81.93 -41.94 99.56
CA VAL A 1038 82.33 -43.37 99.67
C VAL A 1038 82.11 -43.85 101.11
N LYS A 1039 81.24 -44.85 101.31
CA LYS A 1039 81.03 -45.48 102.62
C LYS A 1039 82.18 -46.40 103.02
N LYS A 1040 82.38 -46.58 104.33
CA LYS A 1040 83.24 -47.62 104.90
C LYS A 1040 82.55 -48.98 104.77
N SER A 1041 83.25 -50.00 104.29
CA SER A 1041 82.67 -51.32 103.99
C SER A 1041 82.75 -52.29 105.18
N GLY A 1042 81.65 -53.01 105.44
CA GLY A 1042 81.55 -54.16 106.35
C GLY A 1042 80.55 -55.18 105.77
N ASP A 1043 80.74 -56.47 106.06
CA ASP A 1043 80.18 -57.58 105.29
C ASP A 1043 79.13 -58.43 106.07
N SER A 1044 78.48 -59.36 105.36
CA SER A 1044 77.44 -60.34 105.74
C SER A 1044 76.00 -59.82 105.92
N GLY A 1045 74.94 -60.54 105.51
CA GLY A 1045 74.88 -61.72 104.61
C GLY A 1045 73.63 -62.61 104.81
N LYS A 1046 73.02 -63.12 103.71
CA LYS A 1046 71.86 -64.07 103.65
C LYS A 1046 70.52 -63.55 104.21
N THR A 1047 69.30 -64.10 104.03
CA THR A 1047 68.53 -65.05 103.13
C THR A 1047 67.07 -64.99 103.64
N ASP A 1048 65.92 -65.20 102.97
CA ASP A 1048 65.39 -65.42 101.59
C ASP A 1048 63.85 -65.13 101.69
N GLY A 1049 62.93 -65.19 100.71
CA GLY A 1049 62.86 -65.60 99.29
C GLY A 1049 61.37 -65.76 98.85
N LYS A 1050 61.08 -66.38 97.69
CA LYS A 1050 59.75 -66.64 97.05
C LYS A 1050 59.02 -65.41 96.48
N ASP A 1051 58.66 -65.42 95.18
CA ASP A 1051 57.40 -65.87 94.51
C ASP A 1051 56.18 -64.96 94.84
N ASP A 1052 55.38 -64.47 93.90
CA ASP A 1052 55.25 -64.66 92.42
C ASP A 1052 55.16 -63.29 91.68
N GLY A 1053 54.92 -63.12 90.35
CA GLY A 1053 54.69 -64.05 89.23
C GLY A 1053 54.57 -63.36 87.83
N THR A 1054 54.56 -64.18 86.76
CA THR A 1054 54.09 -63.91 85.36
C THR A 1054 54.77 -62.85 84.43
N GLN A 1055 55.83 -63.31 83.76
CA GLN A 1055 56.06 -63.34 82.29
C GLN A 1055 55.43 -62.34 81.26
N LYS A 1056 56.33 -61.65 80.53
CA LYS A 1056 56.64 -61.84 79.06
C LYS A 1056 55.50 -61.51 78.01
N PRO A 1057 55.61 -61.78 76.66
CA PRO A 1057 55.53 -60.67 75.69
C PRO A 1057 54.60 -60.83 74.45
N ALA A 1058 54.46 -59.71 73.72
CA ALA A 1058 54.34 -59.56 72.25
C ALA A 1058 53.59 -60.61 71.39
N ALA A 1059 52.57 -60.14 70.64
CA ALA A 1059 52.01 -60.83 69.47
C ALA A 1059 51.64 -59.87 68.31
N LYS A 1060 51.73 -60.41 67.09
CA LYS A 1060 51.31 -59.92 65.76
C LYS A 1060 50.46 -61.08 65.15
N PRO A 1061 49.97 -61.08 63.90
CA PRO A 1061 49.48 -60.00 63.01
C PRO A 1061 48.14 -60.36 62.27
N GLY A 1062 47.69 -59.51 61.33
CA GLY A 1062 46.88 -59.91 60.16
C GLY A 1062 45.35 -59.96 60.36
N SER A 1063 44.51 -60.00 59.30
CA SER A 1063 44.71 -59.88 57.83
C SER A 1063 43.32 -59.61 57.18
N ALA A 1064 43.07 -59.38 55.87
CA ALA A 1064 43.85 -59.43 54.62
C ALA A 1064 43.13 -58.65 53.48
N LEU A 1065 43.80 -58.48 52.31
CA LEU A 1065 43.24 -58.30 50.94
C LEU A 1065 42.41 -57.02 50.61
N SER A 1066 42.32 -56.51 49.37
CA SER A 1066 43.24 -56.51 48.20
C SER A 1066 42.67 -55.65 47.05
N ASN A 1067 43.55 -55.01 46.26
CA ASN A 1067 43.32 -54.55 44.85
C ASN A 1067 42.26 -53.42 44.63
N THR A 1068 42.29 -52.59 43.58
CA THR A 1068 43.25 -52.32 42.48
C THR A 1068 42.96 -50.93 41.88
N GLY A 1069 43.93 -50.27 41.22
CA GLY A 1069 43.65 -49.16 40.30
C GLY A 1069 44.68 -48.03 40.33
N ALA A 1070 45.32 -47.76 39.19
CA ALA A 1070 46.13 -46.57 38.92
C ALA A 1070 45.44 -45.76 37.77
N SER A 1071 45.90 -44.63 37.24
CA SER A 1071 47.17 -43.86 37.34
C SER A 1071 46.99 -42.49 36.65
N VAL A 1072 47.60 -41.40 37.13
CA VAL A 1072 47.99 -40.24 36.30
C VAL A 1072 49.27 -39.57 36.85
N PHE A 1073 50.32 -39.47 36.02
CA PHE A 1073 51.29 -38.35 36.00
C PHE A 1073 50.92 -37.47 34.78
N GLY A 1074 51.20 -36.18 34.67
CA GLY A 1074 51.97 -35.23 35.49
C GLY A 1074 52.66 -34.18 34.58
N VAL A 1075 53.02 -32.99 35.10
CA VAL A 1075 53.69 -31.86 34.37
C VAL A 1075 52.77 -31.14 33.33
N GLY A 1076 52.84 -29.84 33.05
CA GLY A 1076 53.46 -28.73 33.81
C GLY A 1076 53.88 -27.48 32.98
N ILE A 1077 53.57 -26.29 33.52
CA ILE A 1077 54.32 -24.99 33.40
C ILE A 1077 54.19 -24.14 32.10
N THR A 1078 54.05 -22.81 32.31
CA THR A 1078 54.21 -21.63 31.39
C THR A 1078 53.26 -21.43 30.19
N ALA A 1079 52.89 -20.20 29.75
CA ALA A 1079 52.88 -18.84 30.35
C ALA A 1079 52.24 -17.81 29.34
N VAL A 1080 52.18 -16.50 29.70
CA VAL A 1080 51.95 -15.31 28.81
C VAL A 1080 50.46 -15.14 28.37
N ILE A 1081 49.74 -13.99 28.35
CA ILE A 1081 49.94 -12.50 28.51
C ILE A 1081 48.63 -11.88 29.13
N LEU A 1082 48.40 -10.57 29.42
CA LEU A 1082 49.06 -9.56 30.29
C LEU A 1082 48.23 -8.22 30.28
N LEU A 1083 47.64 -7.77 31.42
CA LEU A 1083 46.78 -6.55 31.62
C LEU A 1083 45.43 -6.53 30.83
N ALA A 1084 44.24 -6.18 31.35
CA ALA A 1084 43.72 -5.30 32.41
C ALA A 1084 43.50 -3.81 32.04
N ALA A 1085 42.29 -3.30 32.31
CA ALA A 1085 41.96 -1.88 32.44
C ALA A 1085 40.69 -1.71 33.32
N ALA A 1086 40.66 -0.69 34.19
CA ALA A 1086 39.46 -0.26 34.91
C ALA A 1086 38.76 0.88 34.16
N GLY A 1087 37.47 1.07 34.41
CA GLY A 1087 36.66 2.11 33.74
C GLY A 1087 36.89 3.53 34.28
N ALA A 1088 36.28 4.50 33.61
CA ALA A 1088 36.15 5.88 34.06
C ALA A 1088 34.83 6.48 33.58
N ALA A 1089 34.28 7.44 34.34
CA ALA A 1089 33.12 8.22 33.94
C ALA A 1089 33.52 9.66 33.58
N TYR A 1090 32.66 10.33 32.80
CA TYR A 1090 32.43 11.78 32.84
C TYR A 1090 33.52 12.73 32.26
N ALA A 1091 33.29 13.28 31.05
CA ALA A 1091 33.64 14.69 30.72
C ALA A 1091 33.06 15.23 29.38
N PHE A 1092 32.14 16.19 29.48
CA PHE A 1092 32.03 17.44 28.71
C PHE A 1092 32.52 17.56 27.22
N ARG A 1093 31.54 17.59 26.29
CA ARG A 1093 31.10 18.79 25.51
C ARG A 1093 32.07 19.48 24.49
N LYS A 1094 31.63 19.46 23.22
CA LYS A 1094 31.58 20.57 22.20
C LYS A 1094 32.63 20.68 21.05
N ARG A 1095 32.06 20.79 19.83
CA ARG A 1095 32.46 21.62 18.64
C ARG A 1095 33.44 21.07 17.57
N ARG A 1096 32.87 20.89 16.36
CA ARG A 1096 33.39 21.18 15.00
C ARG A 1096 34.79 20.67 14.61
N ALA A 1097 34.82 19.76 13.64
CA ALA A 1097 34.81 20.22 12.24
C ALA A 1097 33.38 20.10 11.71
#